data_AF-A0AAE2CZX9-F1
#
_entry.id   AF-A0AAE2CZX9-F1
#
_cell.length_a   1.000
_cell.length_b   1.000
_cell.length_c   1.000
_cell.angle_alpha   90.00
_cell.angle_beta   90.00
_cell.angle_gamma   90.00
#
_symmetry.space_group_name_H-M   'P 1'
#
loop_
_entity.id
_entity.type
_entity.pdbx_description
1 polymer ?
#
loop_
_entity_poly.entity_id
_entity_poly.type
_entity_poly.pdbx_seq_one_letter_code
_entity_poly.pdbx_strand_id
1 'polypeptide(L)'
;MSVAEAQSTVAIVHVNGTLYCTTNASPGPNGTATSVFPNATLQVACSGDVVANAPSNATSNANGVYRVVLIPRPNATVDSIVSNCRLFVLIPLSTCNLTLPSAGLVSDLRFVRTVLIGFGRITYMVAAAAEFKRMNSLSATGFFPKYPVAKSRRHCSRVPAVLSTLKASPPPLNEFAGDDVLREFLKERELSGDFIAKLSDELWLRGVVANSESLGEFEGIADNQKFNAPRLLEEESEGGFLKLKRTNEWLLGEDNSAPMNKKMASKEMRNDGERRKMLNFLRYEALKRELLLLTVGIGTACSGYCLVALSVQAAVSYATGVIFSCLYFQLLCKHADNISREAVPEVFTKKKSKKIGIRSEDLEDFVERTLKGSSIALSSPRLVIPAAIYGLWELSQHFTHDIFDFQLVPAMVGLFAYKAAALVQVYRDNEDLQFIFPENTDGSKLQSSLPMAKSQSTVLVEPVYSSVIALLIIVMACVELCDAVTVVDVYRLVQYDLAGMPFGSRLAALNHHAGSSLFSSSAAATDLSRTVLILPVRELNLTFIREYIGQTKPLGGLLLLLPQVFNPQNVDSGGGSDHDSANKAIKEVLVELEKLLLHANIPYPVYFGFEDDHVNAVLADVKKNDATGQPATATTGGYKLVVAAPEPKKIASPAIANIQGWLPGLKADGDSNQLPTIAVVASYDTFGAAPALSVGSDSNGSGVVALLEIARLFSVLYSSAKTRGRYNLLFVLTSGGPYNYNGTHKWLRSLDQRLRETIDYAICLNSIGSINNDLWIHVSKPPDNVYIKQIFQGFSSVSEELGLKVGLKHKKINISNPRVAWEHEQFSKLRVTAATLSELPVAPDFLESTGGLSDSRYFVDEASISRSVKLVAESLARHIYGQEQKNIDIFADNSSLSVNPSYIRSWLEFLSTTPRVAPFLSKNDPLIMALKKELADHTFEVSVQQEVLDGMFTFYDSISGRLHIYQVASVTFDLLLLLVLGSYLITLFCFLVITTRGLDDLISLFRRPTSRKVKTA
;
A
#
# COMPACT_ATOMS: atom_id res chain seq x y z
N MET A 1 9.98 27.15 26.55
CA MET A 1 10.97 26.80 25.51
C MET A 1 10.33 25.78 24.59
N SER A 2 10.08 26.19 23.35
CA SER A 2 9.45 25.43 22.28
C SER A 2 10.41 24.36 21.74
N VAL A 3 9.99 23.11 21.72
CA VAL A 3 10.59 22.10 20.83
C VAL A 3 9.72 22.07 19.58
N ALA A 4 10.25 22.61 18.50
CA ALA A 4 9.62 22.70 17.20
C ALA A 4 9.39 21.31 16.59
N GLU A 5 8.28 21.17 15.86
CA GLU A 5 8.01 20.08 14.93
C GLU A 5 9.25 19.77 14.07
N ALA A 6 9.75 18.55 14.18
CA ALA A 6 10.74 18.03 13.25
C ALA A 6 10.07 17.88 11.87
N GLN A 7 10.58 18.68 10.94
CA GLN A 7 10.20 18.79 9.54
C GLN A 7 10.16 17.41 8.86
N SER A 8 9.12 17.18 8.04
CA SER A 8 8.95 15.95 7.26
C SER A 8 10.04 15.85 6.18
N THR A 9 11.12 15.14 6.47
CA THR A 9 12.21 14.88 5.50
C THR A 9 11.71 13.94 4.40
N VAL A 10 11.75 14.39 3.15
CA VAL A 10 11.42 13.61 1.95
C VAL A 10 12.69 12.85 1.51
N ALA A 11 12.62 11.52 1.32
CA ALA A 11 13.81 10.73 0.97
C ALA A 11 13.96 10.52 -0.54
N ILE A 12 12.89 10.10 -1.24
CA ILE A 12 12.89 9.91 -2.71
C ILE A 12 11.53 10.36 -3.26
N VAL A 13 11.52 11.09 -4.38
CA VAL A 13 10.29 11.49 -5.06
C VAL A 13 10.17 10.79 -6.42
N HIS A 14 9.03 10.12 -6.66
CA HIS A 14 8.66 9.57 -7.95
C HIS A 14 7.59 10.43 -8.61
N VAL A 15 7.89 11.00 -9.77
CA VAL A 15 6.91 11.64 -10.64
C VAL A 15 6.44 10.62 -11.67
N ASN A 16 5.21 10.14 -11.53
CA ASN A 16 4.63 9.11 -12.40
C ASN A 16 3.41 9.66 -13.15
N GLY A 17 3.13 9.13 -14.33
CA GLY A 17 1.91 9.45 -15.07
C GLY A 17 1.85 8.79 -16.44
N THR A 18 0.76 9.03 -17.17
CA THR A 18 0.56 8.59 -18.56
C THR A 18 0.37 9.80 -19.44
N LEU A 19 1.07 9.87 -20.58
CA LEU A 19 0.93 10.93 -21.57
C LEU A 19 0.01 10.50 -22.71
N TYR A 20 -0.98 11.33 -23.01
CA TYR A 20 -1.91 11.12 -24.13
C TYR A 20 -1.57 12.05 -25.30
N CYS A 21 -1.89 11.64 -26.53
CA CYS A 21 -1.71 12.44 -27.73
C CYS A 21 -2.88 13.39 -27.97
N THR A 22 -3.10 14.30 -27.03
CA THR A 22 -4.14 15.32 -27.06
C THR A 22 -3.51 16.70 -26.85
N THR A 23 -4.24 17.78 -27.15
CA THR A 23 -3.74 19.16 -27.01
C THR A 23 -3.25 19.51 -25.59
N ASN A 24 -3.79 18.84 -24.57
CA ASN A 24 -3.45 19.04 -23.16
C ASN A 24 -2.77 17.81 -22.53
N ALA A 25 -2.36 16.82 -23.33
CA ALA A 25 -1.79 15.54 -22.85
C ALA A 25 -2.62 14.81 -21.78
N SER A 26 -3.94 15.05 -21.73
CA SER A 26 -4.91 14.47 -20.80
C SER A 26 -5.80 13.44 -21.49
N PRO A 27 -6.41 12.49 -20.74
CA PRO A 27 -7.44 11.62 -21.31
C PRO A 27 -8.59 12.46 -21.85
N GLY A 28 -9.14 12.07 -23.01
CA GLY A 28 -10.19 12.82 -23.69
C GLY A 28 -11.48 12.89 -22.87
N PRO A 29 -12.29 13.95 -23.03
CA PRO A 29 -13.63 13.98 -22.44
C PRO A 29 -14.50 12.89 -23.07
N ASN A 30 -15.18 12.10 -22.23
CA ASN A 30 -16.18 11.09 -22.60
C ASN A 30 -15.66 9.74 -23.14
N GLY A 31 -14.70 9.09 -22.46
CA GLY A 31 -14.53 7.63 -22.51
C GLY A 31 -14.16 7.02 -23.87
N THR A 32 -13.78 7.82 -24.87
CA THR A 32 -13.27 7.32 -26.15
C THR A 32 -11.79 6.95 -26.01
N ALA A 33 -11.39 5.83 -26.64
CA ALA A 33 -10.01 5.34 -26.61
C ALA A 33 -9.06 6.39 -27.23
N THR A 34 -8.35 7.14 -26.39
CA THR A 34 -7.40 8.17 -26.82
C THR A 34 -6.03 7.54 -27.05
N SER A 35 -5.39 7.88 -28.17
CA SER A 35 -4.05 7.39 -28.48
C SER A 35 -3.02 7.97 -27.50
N VAL A 36 -2.07 7.12 -27.13
CA VAL A 36 -1.09 7.37 -26.09
C VAL A 36 0.22 7.86 -26.72
N PHE A 37 1.06 8.64 -26.01
CA PHE A 37 2.31 9.19 -26.56
C PHE A 37 3.55 8.35 -26.20
N PRO A 38 4.01 7.43 -27.07
CA PRO A 38 5.19 6.61 -26.81
C PRO A 38 6.49 7.37 -27.08
N ASN A 39 7.56 7.01 -26.37
CA ASN A 39 8.92 7.50 -26.56
C ASN A 39 9.10 9.03 -26.46
N ALA A 40 8.25 9.70 -25.69
CA ALA A 40 8.34 11.14 -25.42
C ALA A 40 9.44 11.41 -24.37
N THR A 41 10.42 12.27 -24.67
CA THR A 41 11.42 12.70 -23.69
C THR A 41 10.85 13.79 -22.78
N LEU A 42 10.91 13.52 -21.49
CA LEU A 42 10.43 14.36 -20.40
C LEU A 42 11.60 14.85 -19.58
N GLN A 43 11.53 16.08 -19.11
CA GLN A 43 12.54 16.69 -18.27
C GLN A 43 11.87 17.40 -17.10
N VAL A 44 12.29 17.12 -15.87
CA VAL A 44 11.90 17.93 -14.70
C VAL A 44 13.02 18.91 -14.41
N ALA A 45 12.70 20.21 -14.42
CA ALA A 45 13.64 21.27 -14.04
C ALA A 45 13.06 22.11 -12.89
N CYS A 46 13.95 22.57 -11.99
CA CYS A 46 13.56 23.29 -10.78
C CYS A 46 14.25 24.66 -10.72
N SER A 47 13.55 25.71 -10.26
CA SER A 47 14.05 27.10 -10.17
C SER A 47 14.99 27.33 -8.99
N GLY A 48 14.99 26.41 -8.03
CA GLY A 48 15.84 26.45 -6.83
C GLY A 48 16.59 25.14 -6.63
N ASP A 49 17.62 25.18 -5.79
CA ASP A 49 18.49 24.04 -5.46
C ASP A 49 17.83 23.09 -4.44
N VAL A 50 16.63 22.61 -4.79
CA VAL A 50 15.78 21.76 -3.94
C VAL A 50 16.05 20.27 -4.21
N VAL A 51 16.47 19.94 -5.44
CA VAL A 51 16.68 18.58 -5.93
C VAL A 51 18.11 18.45 -6.46
N ALA A 52 18.84 17.43 -5.99
CA ALA A 52 20.26 17.24 -6.31
C ALA A 52 20.52 16.78 -7.75
N ASN A 53 19.52 16.18 -8.41
CA ASN A 53 19.63 15.63 -9.76
C ASN A 53 18.81 16.41 -10.81
N ALA A 54 18.55 17.70 -10.59
CA ALA A 54 17.90 18.56 -11.58
C ALA A 54 18.93 19.13 -12.59
N PRO A 55 18.64 19.15 -13.91
CA PRO A 55 17.44 18.62 -14.55
C PRO A 55 17.49 17.08 -14.72
N SER A 56 16.38 16.41 -14.41
CA SER A 56 16.26 14.95 -14.53
C SER A 56 15.44 14.58 -15.76
N ASN A 57 15.99 13.72 -16.63
CA ASN A 57 15.35 13.30 -17.88
C ASN A 57 14.77 11.89 -17.77
N ALA A 58 13.65 11.63 -18.46
CA ALA A 58 13.05 10.30 -18.62
C ALA A 58 12.37 10.17 -19.99
N THR A 59 12.07 8.95 -20.42
CA THR A 59 11.31 8.68 -21.65
C THR A 59 10.05 7.90 -21.33
N SER A 60 8.93 8.21 -22.00
CA SER A 60 7.71 7.41 -21.88
C SER A 60 7.86 6.06 -22.59
N ASN A 61 7.25 5.01 -22.05
CA ASN A 61 7.25 3.68 -22.66
C ASN A 61 6.23 3.56 -23.83
N ALA A 62 6.12 2.38 -24.45
CA ALA A 62 5.17 2.13 -25.54
C ALA A 62 3.69 2.38 -25.15
N ASN A 63 3.38 2.32 -23.85
CA ASN A 63 2.06 2.61 -23.28
C ASN A 63 1.97 4.04 -22.70
N GLY A 64 2.89 4.95 -23.09
CA GLY A 64 2.95 6.36 -22.67
C GLY A 64 3.13 6.61 -21.18
N VAL A 65 3.41 5.57 -20.38
CA VAL A 65 3.70 5.68 -18.96
C VAL A 65 5.13 6.17 -18.80
N TYR A 66 5.32 7.16 -17.93
CA TYR A 66 6.62 7.69 -17.57
C TYR A 66 6.85 7.65 -16.06
N ARG A 67 8.12 7.58 -15.69
CA ARG A 67 8.59 7.64 -14.30
C ARG A 67 9.86 8.47 -14.24
N VAL A 68 9.80 9.59 -13.52
CA VAL A 68 10.96 10.45 -13.22
C VAL A 68 11.30 10.32 -11.75
N VAL A 69 12.57 10.11 -11.43
CA VAL A 69 13.04 9.99 -10.05
C VAL A 69 13.79 11.26 -9.66
N LEU A 70 13.35 11.93 -8.59
CA LEU A 70 14.01 13.11 -8.03
C LEU A 70 14.60 12.78 -6.67
N ILE A 71 15.81 13.30 -6.42
CA ILE A 71 16.54 13.16 -5.16
C ILE A 71 16.49 14.52 -4.43
N PRO A 72 15.54 14.70 -3.50
CA PRO A 72 15.42 15.94 -2.72
C PRO A 72 16.62 16.11 -1.78
N ARG A 73 17.03 17.36 -1.55
CA ARG A 73 18.03 17.71 -0.53
C ARG A 73 17.44 17.59 0.89
N PRO A 74 18.28 17.41 1.94
CA PRO A 74 17.79 17.15 3.31
C PRO A 74 16.84 18.19 3.90
N ASN A 75 16.86 19.44 3.40
CA ASN A 75 15.96 20.52 3.85
C ASN A 75 14.73 20.72 2.93
N ALA A 76 14.53 19.88 1.92
CA ALA A 76 13.43 20.04 0.98
C ALA A 76 12.12 19.47 1.57
N THR A 77 11.07 20.30 1.58
CA THR A 77 9.70 19.89 1.89
C THR A 77 8.91 19.58 0.61
N VAL A 78 7.80 18.84 0.73
CA VAL A 78 6.91 18.56 -0.40
C VAL A 78 6.44 19.85 -1.09
N ASP A 79 6.07 20.87 -0.31
CA ASP A 79 5.62 22.17 -0.82
C ASP A 79 6.74 22.93 -1.54
N SER A 80 7.99 22.80 -1.09
CA SER A 80 9.14 23.41 -1.77
C SER A 80 9.41 22.78 -3.14
N ILE A 81 9.10 21.49 -3.33
CA ILE A 81 9.29 20.79 -4.60
C ILE A 81 8.14 21.14 -5.56
N VAL A 82 6.91 21.15 -5.07
CA VAL A 82 5.72 21.51 -5.87
C VAL A 82 5.79 22.96 -6.38
N SER A 83 6.30 23.88 -5.56
CA SER A 83 6.42 25.29 -5.94
C SER A 83 7.60 25.60 -6.88
N ASN A 84 8.70 24.83 -6.80
CA ASN A 84 9.92 25.14 -7.54
C ASN A 84 10.18 24.24 -8.75
N CYS A 85 9.55 23.07 -8.87
CA CYS A 85 9.84 22.10 -9.95
C CYS A 85 8.69 21.98 -10.95
N ARG A 86 9.01 21.93 -12.25
CA ARG A 86 8.05 21.76 -13.35
C ARG A 86 8.47 20.64 -14.30
N LEU A 87 7.49 19.96 -14.89
CA LEU A 87 7.68 18.92 -15.89
C LEU A 87 7.58 19.51 -17.30
N PHE A 88 8.59 19.27 -18.13
CA PHE A 88 8.71 19.69 -19.52
C PHE A 88 8.65 18.48 -20.44
N VAL A 89 7.81 18.55 -21.47
CA VAL A 89 7.80 17.59 -22.58
C VAL A 89 8.61 18.19 -23.73
N LEU A 90 9.80 17.62 -23.98
CA LEU A 90 10.76 18.19 -24.94
C LEU A 90 10.46 17.82 -26.39
N ILE A 91 9.78 16.70 -26.64
CA ILE A 91 9.37 16.29 -27.99
C ILE A 91 8.03 16.97 -28.35
N PRO A 92 7.93 17.61 -29.52
CA PRO A 92 6.71 18.28 -29.94
C PRO A 92 5.58 17.28 -30.21
N LEU A 93 4.34 17.67 -29.89
CA LEU A 93 3.12 16.85 -30.10
C LEU A 93 2.88 16.48 -31.56
N SER A 94 3.43 17.25 -32.50
CA SER A 94 3.41 16.96 -33.95
C SER A 94 4.03 15.59 -34.28
N THR A 95 4.88 15.06 -33.41
CA THR A 95 5.50 13.72 -33.56
C THR A 95 4.51 12.60 -33.27
N CYS A 96 3.45 12.86 -32.49
CA CYS A 96 2.39 11.87 -32.25
C CYS A 96 1.21 12.01 -33.21
N ASN A 97 0.79 13.25 -33.50
CA ASN A 97 -0.25 13.51 -34.49
C ASN A 97 0.10 14.79 -35.25
N LEU A 98 0.24 14.66 -36.57
CA LEU A 98 0.64 15.73 -37.48
C LEU A 98 -0.34 16.93 -37.47
N THR A 99 -1.55 16.75 -36.94
CA THR A 99 -2.56 17.82 -36.79
C THR A 99 -2.37 18.69 -35.53
N LEU A 100 -1.46 18.32 -34.63
CA LEU A 100 -1.20 19.01 -33.36
C LEU A 100 -0.05 20.03 -33.48
N PRO A 101 -0.05 21.09 -32.65
CA PRO A 101 0.98 22.15 -32.68
C PRO A 101 2.37 21.61 -32.31
N SER A 102 3.41 22.14 -32.95
CA SER A 102 4.82 21.79 -32.75
C SER A 102 5.48 22.42 -31.50
N ALA A 103 4.69 22.84 -30.50
CA ALA A 103 5.20 23.46 -29.28
C ALA A 103 5.36 22.44 -28.14
N GLY A 104 6.41 22.59 -27.32
CA GLY A 104 6.60 21.84 -26.09
C GLY A 104 5.53 22.18 -25.03
N LEU A 105 5.26 21.24 -24.14
CA LEU A 105 4.30 21.40 -23.04
C LEU A 105 5.01 21.50 -21.70
N VAL A 106 4.46 22.33 -20.79
CA VAL A 106 4.90 22.44 -19.40
C VAL A 106 3.73 22.19 -18.45
N SER A 107 3.96 21.44 -17.36
CA SER A 107 2.97 21.19 -16.31
C SER A 107 3.58 21.32 -14.91
N ASP A 108 2.75 21.80 -13.99
CA ASP A 108 3.08 21.89 -12.57
C ASP A 108 2.91 20.51 -11.89
N LEU A 109 3.70 20.24 -10.84
CA LEU A 109 3.69 18.96 -10.12
C LEU A 109 2.65 18.98 -9.00
N ARG A 110 1.93 17.87 -8.80
CA ARG A 110 0.97 17.69 -7.70
C ARG A 110 1.36 16.52 -6.82
N PHE A 111 1.34 16.72 -5.51
CA PHE A 111 1.52 15.65 -4.53
C PHE A 111 0.34 14.68 -4.53
N VAL A 112 0.62 13.37 -4.50
CA VAL A 112 -0.41 12.32 -4.41
C VAL A 112 -0.38 11.66 -3.05
N ARG A 113 0.74 11.02 -2.67
CA ARG A 113 0.89 10.31 -1.40
C ARG A 113 2.35 10.05 -1.08
N THR A 114 2.65 9.84 0.20
CA THR A 114 3.92 9.26 0.64
C THR A 114 3.69 7.85 1.16
N VAL A 115 4.53 6.90 0.75
CA VAL A 115 4.49 5.50 1.20
C VAL A 115 5.78 5.20 1.95
N LEU A 116 5.67 4.55 3.10
CA LEU A 116 6.83 3.97 3.79
C LEU A 116 7.13 2.60 3.20
N ILE A 117 8.38 2.41 2.75
CA ILE A 117 8.90 1.11 2.31
C ILE A 117 10.14 0.83 3.15
N GLY A 118 9.99 -0.02 4.17
CA GLY A 118 11.04 -0.26 5.17
C GLY A 118 11.42 1.03 5.91
N PHE A 119 12.71 1.35 5.97
CA PHE A 119 13.23 2.59 6.56
C PHE A 119 13.20 3.81 5.61
N GLY A 120 12.74 3.66 4.36
CA GLY A 120 12.69 4.73 3.36
C GLY A 120 11.29 5.32 3.16
N ARG A 121 11.21 6.63 2.89
CA ARG A 121 9.97 7.34 2.50
C ARG A 121 9.98 7.64 1.01
N ILE A 122 9.04 7.08 0.25
CA ILE A 122 8.86 7.40 -1.18
C ILE A 122 7.63 8.29 -1.33
N THR A 123 7.82 9.47 -1.89
CA THR A 123 6.73 10.41 -2.21
C THR A 123 6.38 10.30 -3.68
N TYR A 124 5.11 10.03 -3.97
CA TYR A 124 4.58 9.97 -5.33
C TYR A 124 3.94 11.32 -5.70
N MET A 125 4.32 11.84 -6.87
CA MET A 125 3.80 13.04 -7.49
C MET A 125 3.35 12.74 -8.92
N VAL A 126 2.44 13.55 -9.43
CA VAL A 126 1.91 13.47 -10.81
C VAL A 126 1.89 14.86 -11.44
N ALA A 127 1.92 14.94 -12.77
CA ALA A 127 1.65 16.20 -13.45
C ALA A 127 0.17 16.61 -13.29
N ALA A 128 -0.10 17.90 -13.13
CA ALA A 128 -1.47 18.43 -13.11
C ALA A 128 -2.08 18.32 -14.52
N ALA A 129 -2.92 17.29 -14.74
CA ALA A 129 -3.48 16.95 -16.05
C ALA A 129 -4.32 18.06 -16.71
N ALA A 130 -4.84 19.02 -15.94
CA ALA A 130 -5.63 20.14 -16.44
C ALA A 130 -4.78 21.38 -16.83
N GLU A 131 -3.47 21.35 -16.61
CA GLU A 131 -2.61 22.55 -16.66
C GLU A 131 -1.41 22.45 -17.60
N PHE A 132 -1.41 21.51 -18.54
CA PHE A 132 -0.38 21.50 -19.58
C PHE A 132 -0.48 22.76 -20.45
N LYS A 133 0.40 23.73 -20.17
CA LYS A 133 0.46 25.02 -20.86
C LYS A 133 1.43 24.91 -22.02
N ARG A 134 1.12 25.61 -23.11
CA ARG A 134 2.00 25.72 -24.28
C ARG A 134 3.22 26.57 -23.92
N MET A 135 4.41 26.10 -24.29
CA MET A 135 5.66 26.83 -24.00
C MET A 135 5.76 28.06 -24.92
N ASN A 136 5.42 29.25 -24.39
CA ASN A 136 5.65 30.51 -25.09
C ASN A 136 7.13 30.93 -24.92
N SER A 137 7.73 31.47 -25.98
CA SER A 137 9.16 31.78 -26.11
C SER A 137 9.76 32.77 -25.08
N LEU A 138 8.95 33.31 -24.17
CA LEU A 138 9.34 34.31 -23.15
C LEU A 138 9.66 33.73 -21.76
N SER A 139 9.40 32.45 -21.47
CA SER A 139 9.70 31.85 -20.15
C SER A 139 11.03 31.08 -20.09
N ALA A 140 11.76 30.99 -21.21
CA ALA A 140 12.97 30.17 -21.34
C ALA A 140 14.26 30.85 -20.81
N THR A 141 14.22 32.13 -20.44
CA THR A 141 15.42 32.90 -20.08
C THR A 141 15.78 32.87 -18.59
N GLY A 142 14.93 32.29 -17.73
CA GLY A 142 15.15 32.24 -16.27
C GLY A 142 15.87 31.00 -15.72
N PHE A 143 16.15 29.98 -16.54
CA PHE A 143 16.53 28.63 -16.06
C PHE A 143 17.89 28.10 -16.57
N PHE A 144 18.75 28.93 -17.14
CA PHE A 144 20.09 28.52 -17.58
C PHE A 144 21.18 29.13 -16.69
N PRO A 145 21.94 28.34 -15.90
CA PRO A 145 23.17 28.83 -15.29
C PRO A 145 24.24 29.06 -16.35
N LYS A 146 24.77 30.29 -16.41
CA LYS A 146 25.93 30.68 -17.23
C LYS A 146 27.21 30.06 -16.64
N TYR A 147 27.91 29.24 -17.42
CA TYR A 147 29.30 28.85 -17.11
C TYR A 147 30.29 29.88 -17.65
N PRO A 148 31.29 30.34 -16.88
CA PRO A 148 32.48 30.96 -17.44
C PRO A 148 33.57 29.91 -17.75
N VAL A 149 34.21 30.12 -18.89
CA VAL A 149 35.26 29.30 -19.51
C VAL A 149 36.61 29.44 -18.78
N ALA A 150 37.39 28.36 -18.83
CA ALA A 150 38.64 28.06 -18.17
C ALA A 150 39.84 29.02 -18.38
N LYS A 151 40.80 28.99 -17.42
CA LYS A 151 42.23 29.23 -17.65
C LYS A 151 43.14 28.23 -16.91
N SER A 152 43.81 27.41 -17.72
CA SER A 152 45.18 26.85 -17.68
C SER A 152 46.00 26.71 -16.38
N ARG A 153 46.44 25.46 -16.15
CA ARG A 153 47.76 24.91 -15.71
C ARG A 153 48.49 25.48 -14.49
N ARG A 154 48.85 24.59 -13.55
CA ARG A 154 50.24 24.07 -13.32
C ARG A 154 50.29 22.90 -12.31
N HIS A 155 50.96 21.82 -12.75
CA HIS A 155 51.87 20.89 -12.07
C HIS A 155 51.83 20.75 -10.53
N CYS A 156 51.62 19.51 -10.04
CA CYS A 156 52.52 18.91 -9.06
C CYS A 156 52.49 17.37 -9.13
N SER A 157 53.65 16.83 -9.49
CA SER A 157 54.04 15.43 -9.42
C SER A 157 54.19 14.95 -7.97
N ARG A 158 53.62 13.79 -7.64
CA ARG A 158 54.16 12.68 -6.82
C ARG A 158 53.00 11.87 -6.23
N VAL A 159 52.82 10.65 -6.73
CA VAL A 159 52.01 9.62 -6.06
C VAL A 159 52.98 8.62 -5.39
N PRO A 160 52.74 8.18 -4.14
CA PRO A 160 53.66 7.30 -3.41
C PRO A 160 53.70 5.87 -3.96
N ALA A 161 54.81 5.19 -3.71
CA ALA A 161 55.16 3.85 -4.15
C ALA A 161 54.38 2.70 -3.47
N VAL A 162 53.05 2.65 -3.64
CA VAL A 162 52.20 1.55 -3.12
C VAL A 162 51.49 0.76 -4.23
N LEU A 163 51.71 1.09 -5.50
CA LEU A 163 51.05 0.43 -6.64
C LEU A 163 51.88 -0.71 -7.28
N SER A 164 52.61 -1.50 -6.49
CA SER A 164 53.49 -2.57 -7.01
C SER A 164 52.87 -3.98 -6.98
N THR A 165 51.60 -4.15 -6.59
CA THR A 165 50.97 -5.46 -6.40
C THR A 165 49.91 -5.85 -7.44
N LEU A 166 49.62 -5.01 -8.45
CA LEU A 166 48.81 -5.40 -9.61
C LEU A 166 49.70 -5.98 -10.72
N LYS A 167 50.36 -7.11 -10.43
CA LYS A 167 51.13 -7.86 -11.42
C LYS A 167 50.45 -9.21 -11.65
N ALA A 168 49.56 -9.26 -12.62
CA ALA A 168 49.08 -10.50 -13.21
C ALA A 168 49.80 -10.70 -14.55
N SER A 169 50.36 -11.89 -14.74
CA SER A 169 51.11 -12.31 -15.93
C SER A 169 50.24 -12.28 -17.20
N PRO A 170 50.79 -11.83 -18.36
CA PRO A 170 50.10 -12.01 -19.65
C PRO A 170 50.19 -13.48 -20.11
N PRO A 171 49.22 -13.99 -20.89
CA PRO A 171 49.35 -15.27 -21.58
C PRO A 171 50.41 -15.19 -22.68
N PRO A 172 51.01 -16.32 -23.12
CA PRO A 172 52.03 -16.31 -24.17
C PRO A 172 51.41 -15.89 -25.50
N LEU A 173 51.84 -14.74 -26.02
CA LEU A 173 51.59 -14.26 -27.37
C LEU A 173 52.34 -15.18 -28.35
N ASN A 174 51.65 -16.19 -28.88
CA ASN A 174 52.07 -16.86 -30.11
C ASN A 174 50.91 -17.63 -30.76
N GLU A 175 50.04 -16.91 -31.48
CA GLU A 175 49.36 -17.42 -32.68
C GLU A 175 48.69 -16.25 -33.42
N PHE A 176 49.14 -16.01 -34.66
CA PHE A 176 48.89 -14.86 -35.54
C PHE A 176 47.43 -14.62 -35.98
N ALA A 177 46.41 -15.04 -35.21
CA ALA A 177 44.99 -14.91 -35.55
C ALA A 177 44.16 -14.05 -34.56
N GLY A 178 44.71 -13.68 -33.39
CA GLY A 178 43.98 -12.96 -32.33
C GLY A 178 44.03 -11.42 -32.44
N ASP A 179 45.03 -10.87 -33.11
CA ASP A 179 45.33 -9.43 -33.09
C ASP A 179 44.29 -8.58 -33.84
N ASP A 180 43.70 -9.12 -34.91
CA ASP A 180 42.66 -8.42 -35.68
C ASP A 180 41.35 -8.28 -34.88
N VAL A 181 40.95 -9.33 -34.16
CA VAL A 181 39.76 -9.33 -33.28
C VAL A 181 39.95 -8.38 -32.11
N LEU A 182 41.16 -8.31 -31.56
CA LEU A 182 41.49 -7.38 -30.47
C LEU A 182 41.47 -5.92 -30.95
N ARG A 183 42.04 -5.63 -32.13
CA ARG A 183 42.01 -4.28 -32.73
C ARG A 183 40.59 -3.84 -33.06
N GLU A 184 39.77 -4.74 -33.59
CA GLU A 184 38.36 -4.48 -33.88
C GLU A 184 37.55 -4.23 -32.60
N PHE A 185 37.79 -5.02 -31.55
CA PHE A 185 37.18 -4.85 -30.23
C PHE A 185 37.55 -3.51 -29.57
N LEU A 186 38.82 -3.11 -29.59
CA LEU A 186 39.27 -1.82 -29.04
C LEU A 186 38.70 -0.63 -29.83
N LYS A 187 38.63 -0.74 -31.15
CA LYS A 187 38.05 0.29 -32.03
C LYS A 187 36.53 0.43 -31.84
N GLU A 188 35.83 -0.68 -31.63
CA GLU A 188 34.41 -0.69 -31.26
C GLU A 188 34.20 0.02 -29.91
N ARG A 189 35.05 -0.21 -28.92
CA ARG A 189 34.99 0.44 -27.59
C ARG A 189 35.40 1.91 -27.60
N GLU A 190 36.30 2.33 -28.48
CA GLU A 190 36.64 3.76 -28.64
C GLU A 190 35.43 4.58 -29.14
N LEU A 191 34.65 3.98 -30.06
CA LEU A 191 33.45 4.58 -30.66
C LEU A 191 32.21 4.51 -29.75
N SER A 192 32.01 3.41 -29.03
CA SER A 192 30.78 3.12 -28.27
C SER A 192 30.91 3.17 -26.74
N GLY A 193 32.13 3.18 -26.20
CA GLY A 193 32.39 2.99 -24.78
C GLY A 193 32.23 4.23 -23.89
N ASP A 194 31.77 3.98 -22.66
CA ASP A 194 31.69 4.96 -21.57
C ASP A 194 33.07 5.42 -21.09
N PHE A 195 33.13 6.51 -20.35
CA PHE A 195 34.39 7.09 -19.84
C PHE A 195 35.26 6.09 -19.05
N ILE A 196 34.64 5.16 -18.29
CA ILE A 196 35.33 4.14 -17.51
C ILE A 196 36.00 3.10 -18.41
N ALA A 197 35.34 2.69 -19.50
CA ALA A 197 35.89 1.81 -20.52
C ALA A 197 37.12 2.42 -21.19
N LYS A 198 37.04 3.71 -21.55
CA LYS A 198 38.14 4.44 -22.18
C LYS A 198 39.35 4.57 -21.26
N LEU A 199 39.11 4.87 -19.98
CA LEU A 199 40.17 4.92 -18.96
C LEU A 199 40.79 3.54 -18.69
N SER A 200 39.99 2.46 -18.65
CA SER A 200 40.54 1.11 -18.45
C SER A 200 41.41 0.67 -19.62
N ASP A 201 40.99 0.99 -20.85
CA ASP A 201 41.70 0.63 -22.07
C ASP A 201 42.98 1.46 -22.22
N GLU A 202 42.94 2.76 -21.88
CA GLU A 202 44.13 3.62 -21.85
C GLU A 202 45.15 3.18 -20.79
N LEU A 203 44.70 2.80 -19.58
CA LEU A 203 45.56 2.25 -18.53
C LEU A 203 46.15 0.90 -18.92
N TRP A 204 45.40 0.06 -19.63
CA TRP A 204 45.88 -1.23 -20.13
C TRP A 204 46.93 -1.04 -21.23
N LEU A 205 46.67 -0.16 -22.20
CA LEU A 205 47.63 0.19 -23.27
C LEU A 205 48.90 0.83 -22.69
N ARG A 206 48.79 1.74 -21.73
CA ARG A 206 49.93 2.39 -21.08
C ARG A 206 50.77 1.42 -20.22
N GLY A 207 50.13 0.42 -19.61
CA GLY A 207 50.81 -0.67 -18.90
C GLY A 207 51.52 -1.66 -19.83
N VAL A 208 51.02 -1.87 -21.05
CA VAL A 208 51.67 -2.68 -22.09
C VAL A 208 52.85 -1.92 -22.71
N VAL A 209 52.69 -0.63 -23.02
CA VAL A 209 53.75 0.24 -23.59
C VAL A 209 54.91 0.46 -22.61
N ALA A 210 54.64 0.57 -21.30
CA ALA A 210 55.68 0.65 -20.27
C ALA A 210 56.49 -0.66 -20.10
N ASN A 211 55.95 -1.80 -20.55
CA ASN A 211 56.65 -3.10 -20.56
C ASN A 211 57.41 -3.36 -21.88
N SER A 212 57.16 -2.60 -22.95
CA SER A 212 57.79 -2.79 -24.26
C SER A 212 59.01 -1.88 -24.53
N GLU A 213 59.38 -0.99 -23.61
CA GLU A 213 60.57 -0.12 -23.74
C GLU A 213 61.89 -0.78 -23.30
N SER A 214 61.93 -2.10 -23.10
CA SER A 214 63.16 -2.83 -22.73
C SER A 214 63.55 -3.93 -23.72
N LEU A 215 63.61 -3.63 -25.02
CA LEU A 215 64.44 -4.34 -26.02
C LEU A 215 64.33 -3.60 -27.37
N GLY A 216 65.48 -3.21 -27.92
CA GLY A 216 65.60 -2.22 -29.00
C GLY A 216 65.38 -2.69 -30.43
N GLU A 217 65.40 -1.68 -31.32
CA GLU A 217 65.69 -1.66 -32.76
C GLU A 217 65.07 -2.74 -33.66
N PHE A 218 64.07 -2.33 -34.47
CA PHE A 218 64.17 -2.51 -35.92
C PHE A 218 63.27 -1.51 -36.67
N GLU A 219 63.91 -0.73 -37.54
CA GLU A 219 63.32 0.24 -38.44
C GLU A 219 63.16 -0.39 -39.84
N GLY A 220 62.06 -0.05 -40.53
CA GLY A 220 61.95 -0.14 -42.00
C GLY A 220 61.40 -1.43 -42.62
N ILE A 221 60.25 -1.34 -43.28
CA ILE A 221 60.07 -1.54 -44.75
C ILE A 221 58.60 -1.24 -45.09
N ALA A 222 58.42 -0.28 -45.98
CA ALA A 222 57.18 0.01 -46.68
C ALA A 222 57.15 -0.71 -48.05
N ASP A 223 55.92 -0.86 -48.56
CA ASP A 223 55.48 -1.09 -49.95
C ASP A 223 55.51 -2.48 -50.61
N ASN A 224 54.27 -2.93 -50.92
CA ASN A 224 53.70 -3.38 -52.21
C ASN A 224 52.60 -4.43 -51.91
N GLN A 225 51.41 -4.50 -52.52
CA GLN A 225 50.92 -4.04 -53.82
C GLN A 225 49.37 -4.18 -53.83
N LYS A 226 48.69 -3.26 -54.52
CA LYS A 226 47.25 -3.31 -54.89
C LYS A 226 46.90 -4.58 -55.68
N PHE A 227 45.63 -5.02 -55.70
CA PHE A 227 44.90 -5.30 -56.96
C PHE A 227 43.38 -5.49 -56.74
N ASN A 228 42.63 -4.48 -57.23
CA ASN A 228 41.37 -4.49 -58.00
C ASN A 228 40.16 -5.36 -57.59
N ALA A 229 39.03 -4.67 -57.43
CA ALA A 229 37.70 -5.18 -57.74
C ALA A 229 37.52 -5.37 -59.27
N PRO A 230 36.59 -6.26 -59.67
CA PRO A 230 35.56 -5.82 -60.61
C PRO A 230 34.13 -6.17 -60.17
N ARG A 231 33.22 -5.25 -60.49
CA ARG A 231 31.76 -5.44 -60.62
C ARG A 231 31.46 -6.26 -61.88
N LEU A 232 30.49 -7.19 -61.83
CA LEU A 232 29.62 -7.63 -62.95
C LEU A 232 28.33 -8.16 -62.28
N LEU A 233 27.22 -7.42 -62.35
CA LEU A 233 26.16 -7.49 -63.38
C LEU A 233 25.51 -8.88 -63.48
N GLU A 234 24.19 -8.87 -63.26
CA GLU A 234 23.24 -9.93 -63.53
C GLU A 234 23.41 -10.45 -64.96
N GLU A 235 23.52 -11.77 -65.11
CA GLU A 235 23.07 -12.47 -66.31
C GLU A 235 22.25 -13.68 -65.86
N GLU A 236 21.01 -13.73 -66.37
CA GLU A 236 20.12 -14.87 -66.28
C GLU A 236 20.70 -16.06 -67.06
N SER A 237 20.75 -17.23 -66.42
CA SER A 237 20.80 -18.51 -67.13
C SER A 237 19.93 -19.51 -66.37
N GLU A 238 18.78 -19.82 -66.97
CA GLU A 238 17.87 -20.90 -66.57
C GLU A 238 18.62 -22.24 -66.55
N GLY A 239 18.64 -22.90 -65.39
CA GLY A 239 19.21 -24.23 -65.21
C GLY A 239 18.63 -24.88 -63.98
N GLY A 240 17.43 -25.45 -64.09
CA GLY A 240 16.76 -26.16 -63.00
C GLY A 240 17.53 -27.42 -62.58
N PHE A 241 17.80 -27.57 -61.28
CA PHE A 241 18.48 -28.74 -60.72
C PHE A 241 17.50 -29.92 -60.58
N LEU A 242 17.84 -31.06 -61.20
CA LEU A 242 17.06 -32.30 -61.08
C LEU A 242 17.43 -33.05 -59.80
N LYS A 243 16.42 -33.37 -58.97
CA LYS A 243 16.60 -34.09 -57.69
C LYS A 243 16.01 -35.50 -57.78
N LEU A 244 16.86 -36.53 -57.73
CA LEU A 244 16.44 -37.93 -57.66
C LEU A 244 15.96 -38.28 -56.25
N LYS A 245 14.69 -38.71 -56.12
CA LYS A 245 14.23 -39.42 -54.92
C LYS A 245 14.60 -40.91 -55.01
N ARG A 246 14.59 -41.59 -53.87
CA ARG A 246 15.02 -42.99 -53.68
C ARG A 246 14.25 -44.03 -54.53
N THR A 247 13.19 -43.64 -55.24
CA THR A 247 12.34 -44.48 -56.10
C THR A 247 12.54 -44.24 -57.61
N ASN A 248 13.60 -43.53 -58.03
CA ASN A 248 14.00 -43.35 -59.44
C ASN A 248 12.93 -42.71 -60.36
N GLU A 249 12.25 -41.67 -59.90
CA GLU A 249 11.54 -40.72 -60.79
C GLU A 249 12.10 -39.31 -60.62
N TRP A 250 12.25 -38.61 -61.75
CA TRP A 250 12.80 -37.26 -61.83
C TRP A 250 11.70 -36.20 -61.70
N LEU A 251 11.89 -35.23 -60.79
CA LEU A 251 11.04 -34.04 -60.67
C LEU A 251 11.93 -32.78 -60.70
N LEU A 252 11.48 -31.74 -61.41
CA LEU A 252 12.10 -30.41 -61.38
C LEU A 252 11.89 -29.77 -59.99
N GLY A 253 12.96 -29.32 -59.35
CA GLY A 253 12.93 -28.62 -58.06
C GLY A 253 12.80 -27.10 -58.22
N GLU A 254 12.04 -26.47 -57.33
CA GLU A 254 11.45 -25.12 -57.45
C GLU A 254 12.31 -23.97 -56.86
N ASP A 255 13.54 -24.24 -56.38
CA ASP A 255 14.35 -23.26 -55.65
C ASP A 255 15.77 -23.05 -56.22
N ASN A 256 16.10 -21.80 -56.59
CA ASN A 256 17.35 -21.35 -57.24
C ASN A 256 18.57 -21.20 -56.32
N SER A 257 18.87 -22.17 -55.43
CA SER A 257 20.10 -22.12 -54.62
C SER A 257 21.00 -23.33 -54.82
N ALA A 258 22.26 -23.07 -55.21
CA ALA A 258 23.27 -24.10 -55.41
C ALA A 258 23.67 -24.73 -54.06
N PRO A 259 23.85 -26.06 -53.98
CA PRO A 259 24.23 -26.71 -52.73
C PRO A 259 25.69 -26.38 -52.35
N MET A 260 25.87 -25.66 -51.24
CA MET A 260 27.20 -25.38 -50.67
C MET A 260 27.96 -26.67 -50.34
N ASN A 261 29.25 -26.69 -50.67
CA ASN A 261 30.18 -27.73 -50.25
C ASN A 261 30.26 -27.77 -48.72
N LYS A 262 29.71 -28.83 -48.11
CA LYS A 262 29.62 -29.03 -46.65
C LYS A 262 30.96 -28.91 -45.91
N LYS A 263 32.09 -29.09 -46.61
CA LYS A 263 33.44 -28.92 -46.02
C LYS A 263 33.88 -27.46 -45.89
N MET A 264 33.45 -26.54 -46.77
CA MET A 264 33.76 -25.12 -46.62
C MET A 264 32.81 -24.45 -45.63
N ALA A 265 31.51 -24.77 -45.68
CA ALA A 265 30.53 -24.26 -44.71
C ALA A 265 30.87 -24.63 -43.26
N SER A 266 31.37 -25.86 -43.02
CA SER A 266 31.77 -26.30 -41.69
C SER A 266 33.08 -25.67 -41.21
N LYS A 267 33.97 -25.27 -42.11
CA LYS A 267 35.23 -24.58 -41.77
C LYS A 267 34.99 -23.08 -41.48
N GLU A 268 34.12 -22.42 -42.25
CA GLU A 268 33.66 -21.04 -42.02
C GLU A 268 32.90 -20.93 -40.68
N MET A 269 31.92 -21.83 -40.42
CA MET A 269 31.18 -21.86 -39.15
C MET A 269 32.07 -22.14 -37.94
N ARG A 270 33.17 -22.90 -38.11
CA ARG A 270 34.12 -23.20 -37.03
C ARG A 270 34.99 -21.98 -36.71
N ASN A 271 35.46 -21.26 -37.73
CA ASN A 271 36.20 -20.00 -37.58
C ASN A 271 35.34 -18.89 -36.93
N ASP A 272 34.07 -18.77 -37.33
CA ASP A 272 33.10 -17.85 -36.70
C ASP A 272 32.75 -18.25 -35.26
N GLY A 273 32.77 -19.55 -34.96
CA GLY A 273 32.65 -20.07 -33.60
C GLY A 273 33.84 -19.66 -32.73
N GLU A 274 35.06 -19.75 -33.25
CA GLU A 274 36.30 -19.37 -32.55
C GLU A 274 36.42 -17.85 -32.38
N ARG A 275 36.03 -17.05 -33.39
CA ARG A 275 35.98 -15.58 -33.29
C ARG A 275 35.01 -15.09 -32.21
N ARG A 276 33.82 -15.70 -32.13
CA ARG A 276 32.85 -15.41 -31.05
C ARG A 276 33.38 -15.80 -29.67
N LYS A 277 34.09 -16.93 -29.56
CA LYS A 277 34.73 -17.35 -28.30
C LYS A 277 35.78 -16.35 -27.84
N MET A 278 36.65 -15.91 -28.75
CA MET A 278 37.69 -14.92 -28.44
C MET A 278 37.08 -13.57 -28.02
N LEU A 279 36.08 -13.07 -28.76
CA LEU A 279 35.41 -11.81 -28.44
C LEU A 279 34.74 -11.85 -27.05
N ASN A 280 34.09 -12.96 -26.71
CA ASN A 280 33.43 -13.11 -25.42
C ASN A 280 34.43 -13.23 -24.26
N PHE A 281 35.57 -13.88 -24.48
CA PHE A 281 36.67 -13.91 -23.53
C PHE A 281 37.25 -12.50 -23.28
N LEU A 282 37.47 -11.72 -24.35
CA LEU A 282 37.93 -10.33 -24.26
C LEU A 282 36.91 -9.43 -23.54
N ARG A 283 35.61 -9.61 -23.78
CA ARG A 283 34.53 -8.91 -23.04
C ARG A 283 34.55 -9.26 -21.55
N TYR A 284 34.78 -10.52 -21.20
CA TYR A 284 34.89 -10.96 -19.82
C TYR A 284 36.12 -10.36 -19.12
N GLU A 285 37.30 -10.41 -19.74
CA GLU A 285 38.50 -9.81 -19.17
C GLU A 285 38.37 -8.29 -19.01
N ALA A 286 37.79 -7.60 -19.99
CA ALA A 286 37.57 -6.16 -19.92
C ALA A 286 36.61 -5.82 -18.77
N LEU A 287 35.50 -6.55 -18.64
CA LEU A 287 34.51 -6.31 -17.58
C LEU A 287 35.09 -6.56 -16.17
N LYS A 288 35.95 -7.57 -16.00
CA LYS A 288 36.71 -7.81 -14.76
C LYS A 288 37.58 -6.62 -14.38
N ARG A 289 38.25 -5.99 -15.36
CA ARG A 289 39.11 -4.81 -15.15
C ARG A 289 38.30 -3.55 -14.87
N GLU A 290 37.21 -3.33 -15.60
CA GLU A 290 36.31 -2.19 -15.39
C GLU A 290 35.68 -2.23 -14.00
N LEU A 291 35.22 -3.41 -13.57
CA LEU A 291 34.64 -3.57 -12.25
C LEU A 291 35.68 -3.28 -11.16
N LEU A 292 36.91 -3.81 -11.30
CA LEU A 292 38.01 -3.52 -10.38
C LEU A 292 38.35 -2.02 -10.34
N LEU A 293 38.48 -1.36 -11.49
CA LEU A 293 38.81 0.07 -11.59
C LEU A 293 37.71 0.94 -10.97
N LEU A 294 36.45 0.60 -11.22
CA LEU A 294 35.29 1.27 -10.63
C LEU A 294 35.23 1.06 -9.11
N THR A 295 35.56 -0.13 -8.61
CA THR A 295 35.62 -0.39 -7.16
C THR A 295 36.68 0.45 -6.47
N VAL A 296 37.87 0.57 -7.07
CA VAL A 296 38.97 1.40 -6.54
C VAL A 296 38.65 2.88 -6.67
N GLY A 297 38.06 3.33 -7.77
CA GLY A 297 37.69 4.73 -7.99
C GLY A 297 36.62 5.24 -7.02
N ILE A 298 35.52 4.50 -6.87
CA ILE A 298 34.47 4.85 -5.90
C ILE A 298 34.99 4.68 -4.48
N GLY A 299 35.75 3.61 -4.22
CA GLY A 299 36.35 3.37 -2.90
C GLY A 299 37.26 4.51 -2.44
N THR A 300 38.13 5.03 -3.33
CA THR A 300 39.02 6.16 -3.03
C THR A 300 38.27 7.48 -2.86
N ALA A 301 37.29 7.77 -3.72
CA ALA A 301 36.46 8.97 -3.60
C ALA A 301 35.65 8.99 -2.30
N CYS A 302 35.02 7.87 -1.94
CA CYS A 302 34.28 7.73 -0.69
C CYS A 302 35.19 7.70 0.53
N SER A 303 36.39 7.11 0.45
CA SER A 303 37.38 7.19 1.55
C SER A 303 37.78 8.65 1.80
N GLY A 304 38.02 9.42 0.72
CA GLY A 304 38.30 10.86 0.82
C GLY A 304 37.13 11.65 1.40
N TYR A 305 35.89 11.31 1.02
CA TYR A 305 34.69 11.90 1.63
C TYR A 305 34.58 11.56 3.13
N CYS A 306 34.82 10.31 3.52
CA CYS A 306 34.82 9.91 4.93
C CYS A 306 35.91 10.63 5.75
N LEU A 307 37.08 10.92 5.16
CA LEU A 307 38.13 11.72 5.80
C LEU A 307 37.67 13.17 6.05
N VAL A 308 36.97 13.76 5.08
CA VAL A 308 36.60 15.19 5.12
C VAL A 308 35.33 15.43 5.92
N ALA A 309 34.32 14.56 5.80
CA ALA A 309 32.98 14.78 6.33
C ALA A 309 32.69 14.05 7.65
N LEU A 310 33.42 12.97 7.96
CA LEU A 310 33.16 12.14 9.15
C LEU A 310 34.33 12.19 10.13
N SER A 311 35.29 11.28 10.02
CA SER A 311 36.44 11.17 10.91
C SER A 311 37.57 10.35 10.30
N VAL A 312 38.80 10.54 10.80
CA VAL A 312 39.98 9.77 10.35
C VAL A 312 39.80 8.27 10.60
N GLN A 313 39.21 7.90 11.74
CA GLN A 313 38.94 6.50 12.08
C GLN A 313 37.91 5.84 11.15
N ALA A 314 36.83 6.57 10.82
CA ALA A 314 35.83 6.08 9.87
C ALA A 314 36.41 5.91 8.47
N ALA A 315 37.30 6.81 8.06
CA ALA A 315 38.01 6.70 6.79
C ALA A 315 39.00 5.53 6.74
N VAL A 316 39.74 5.27 7.82
CA VAL A 316 40.64 4.12 7.91
C VAL A 316 39.83 2.82 7.86
N SER A 317 38.71 2.73 8.59
CA SER A 317 37.80 1.59 8.51
C SER A 317 37.24 1.40 7.08
N TYR A 318 36.81 2.47 6.42
CA TYR A 318 36.32 2.42 5.05
C TYR A 318 37.39 1.96 4.05
N ALA A 319 38.60 2.51 4.16
CA ALA A 319 39.74 2.13 3.32
C ALA A 319 40.12 0.65 3.52
N THR A 320 40.12 0.15 4.76
CA THR A 320 40.36 -1.28 5.03
C THR A 320 39.29 -2.18 4.41
N GLY A 321 38.02 -1.80 4.49
CA GLY A 321 36.92 -2.53 3.85
C GLY A 321 37.03 -2.60 2.32
N VAL A 322 37.47 -1.51 1.68
CA VAL A 322 37.73 -1.46 0.23
C VAL A 322 38.88 -2.40 -0.16
N ILE A 323 39.96 -2.44 0.62
CA ILE A 323 41.11 -3.33 0.38
C ILE A 323 40.69 -4.81 0.48
N PHE A 324 39.98 -5.19 1.56
CA PHE A 324 39.49 -6.56 1.72
C PHE A 324 38.52 -6.96 0.61
N SER A 325 37.69 -6.03 0.13
CA SER A 325 36.78 -6.28 -0.98
C SER A 325 37.49 -6.48 -2.32
N CYS A 326 38.56 -5.71 -2.59
CA CYS A 326 39.42 -5.92 -3.76
C CYS A 326 40.13 -7.28 -3.71
N LEU A 327 40.68 -7.67 -2.54
CA LEU A 327 41.31 -8.97 -2.35
C LEU A 327 40.32 -10.11 -2.54
N TYR A 328 39.12 -9.99 -1.99
CA TYR A 328 38.04 -10.95 -2.18
C TYR A 328 37.66 -11.11 -3.65
N PHE A 329 37.49 -10.00 -4.37
CA PHE A 329 37.18 -10.02 -5.80
C PHE A 329 38.29 -10.67 -6.63
N GLN A 330 39.56 -10.39 -6.33
CA GLN A 330 40.71 -11.03 -6.99
C GLN A 330 40.76 -12.54 -6.75
N LEU A 331 40.50 -12.98 -5.52
CA LEU A 331 40.46 -14.41 -5.17
C LEU A 331 39.29 -15.12 -5.85
N LEU A 332 38.11 -14.48 -5.93
CA LEU A 332 36.96 -15.02 -6.65
C LEU A 332 37.23 -15.17 -8.14
N CYS A 333 37.86 -14.17 -8.76
CA CYS A 333 38.23 -14.25 -10.16
C CYS A 333 39.26 -15.37 -10.38
N LYS A 334 40.30 -15.44 -9.53
CA LYS A 334 41.32 -16.50 -9.63
C LYS A 334 40.72 -17.90 -9.42
N HIS A 335 39.74 -18.04 -8.55
CA HIS A 335 39.01 -19.29 -8.39
C HIS A 335 38.17 -19.61 -9.62
N ALA A 336 37.41 -18.66 -10.15
CA ALA A 336 36.62 -18.84 -11.37
C ALA A 336 37.50 -19.25 -12.57
N ASP A 337 38.68 -18.65 -12.70
CA ASP A 337 39.64 -18.92 -13.77
C ASP A 337 40.35 -20.29 -13.60
N ASN A 338 40.39 -20.87 -12.38
CA ASN A 338 41.08 -22.14 -12.05
C ASN A 338 40.15 -23.37 -11.88
N ILE A 339 38.83 -23.24 -12.11
CA ILE A 339 37.91 -24.40 -12.04
C ILE A 339 38.19 -25.34 -13.23
N SER A 340 38.93 -26.43 -12.99
CA SER A 340 39.21 -27.47 -13.98
C SER A 340 38.21 -28.64 -13.89
N ARG A 341 38.02 -29.35 -15.01
CA ARG A 341 37.02 -30.42 -15.21
C ARG A 341 37.14 -31.60 -14.23
N GLU A 342 38.28 -31.75 -13.58
CA GLU A 342 38.55 -32.81 -12.59
C GLU A 342 37.87 -32.58 -11.24
N ALA A 343 37.48 -31.33 -10.92
CA ALA A 343 36.76 -31.00 -9.69
C ALA A 343 35.23 -31.17 -9.79
N VAL A 344 34.70 -31.53 -10.97
CA VAL A 344 33.26 -31.73 -11.19
C VAL A 344 32.97 -33.24 -11.24
N PRO A 345 32.19 -33.79 -10.30
CA PRO A 345 31.83 -35.20 -10.31
C PRO A 345 31.13 -35.60 -11.62
N GLU A 346 31.48 -36.76 -12.20
CA GLU A 346 30.91 -37.29 -13.45
C GLU A 346 29.37 -37.36 -13.48
N VAL A 347 28.74 -37.31 -12.31
CA VAL A 347 27.29 -37.30 -12.13
C VAL A 347 26.63 -36.04 -12.74
N PHE A 348 27.37 -34.94 -12.91
CA PHE A 348 26.86 -33.71 -13.55
C PHE A 348 27.14 -33.64 -15.05
N THR A 349 27.96 -34.53 -15.62
CA THR A 349 28.30 -34.53 -17.05
C THR A 349 27.50 -35.55 -17.86
N LYS A 350 26.85 -36.53 -17.23
CA LYS A 350 25.99 -37.52 -17.92
C LYS A 350 24.62 -36.92 -18.29
N LYS A 351 24.32 -36.90 -19.60
CA LYS A 351 22.99 -36.55 -20.13
C LYS A 351 21.95 -37.58 -19.70
N LYS A 352 20.88 -37.13 -19.01
CA LYS A 352 19.77 -37.99 -18.56
C LYS A 352 19.03 -38.59 -19.77
N SER A 353 18.89 -39.92 -19.80
CA SER A 353 17.92 -40.61 -20.67
C SER A 353 16.54 -40.58 -20.01
N LYS A 354 15.53 -40.02 -20.68
CA LYS A 354 14.15 -39.96 -20.20
C LYS A 354 13.55 -41.37 -20.05
N LYS A 355 13.34 -41.83 -18.82
CA LYS A 355 12.39 -42.91 -18.48
C LYS A 355 11.62 -42.50 -17.21
N ILE A 356 10.33 -42.81 -17.18
CA ILE A 356 9.37 -42.40 -16.15
C ILE A 356 9.30 -43.49 -15.06
N GLY A 357 9.50 -43.09 -13.80
CA GLY A 357 9.38 -43.91 -12.59
C GLY A 357 10.56 -43.71 -11.65
N ILE A 358 10.31 -43.40 -10.38
CA ILE A 358 11.34 -43.19 -9.33
C ILE A 358 11.67 -44.55 -8.71
N ARG A 359 12.94 -44.99 -8.79
CA ARG A 359 13.45 -46.16 -8.03
C ARG A 359 14.29 -45.70 -6.85
N SER A 360 14.52 -46.59 -5.87
CA SER A 360 15.36 -46.34 -4.69
C SER A 360 16.79 -45.89 -5.03
N GLU A 361 17.31 -46.33 -6.18
CA GLU A 361 18.60 -45.92 -6.73
C GLU A 361 18.65 -44.41 -7.08
N ASP A 362 17.53 -43.81 -7.48
CA ASP A 362 17.45 -42.37 -7.76
C ASP A 362 17.46 -41.52 -6.47
N LEU A 363 17.03 -42.11 -5.34
CA LEU A 363 17.02 -41.43 -4.04
C LEU A 363 18.44 -41.36 -3.46
N GLU A 364 19.22 -42.43 -3.62
CA GLU A 364 20.64 -42.48 -3.23
C GLU A 364 21.47 -41.51 -4.08
N ASP A 365 21.26 -41.48 -5.40
CA ASP A 365 21.87 -40.51 -6.32
C ASP A 365 21.47 -39.05 -6.01
N PHE A 366 20.24 -38.81 -5.54
CA PHE A 366 19.76 -37.49 -5.14
C PHE A 366 20.38 -37.04 -3.81
N VAL A 367 20.47 -37.94 -2.84
CA VAL A 367 21.11 -37.68 -1.54
C VAL A 367 22.61 -37.44 -1.74
N GLU A 368 23.30 -38.27 -2.54
CA GLU A 368 24.72 -38.10 -2.82
C GLU A 368 25.00 -36.81 -3.62
N ARG A 369 24.16 -36.46 -4.60
CA ARG A 369 24.20 -35.16 -5.29
C ARG A 369 24.00 -33.98 -4.34
N THR A 370 23.10 -34.12 -3.38
CA THR A 370 22.77 -33.05 -2.42
C THR A 370 23.89 -32.88 -1.39
N LEU A 371 24.45 -33.98 -0.88
CA LEU A 371 25.51 -33.94 0.13
C LEU A 371 26.84 -33.48 -0.46
N LYS A 372 27.25 -34.02 -1.62
CA LYS A 372 28.49 -33.58 -2.31
C LYS A 372 28.31 -32.19 -2.95
N GLY A 373 27.12 -31.87 -3.45
CA GLY A 373 26.79 -30.53 -3.96
C GLY A 373 26.81 -29.46 -2.87
N SER A 374 26.30 -29.79 -1.67
CA SER A 374 26.35 -28.88 -0.51
C SER A 374 27.76 -28.73 0.05
N SER A 375 28.58 -29.78 0.03
CA SER A 375 30.01 -29.72 0.42
C SER A 375 30.82 -28.79 -0.51
N ILE A 376 30.58 -28.84 -1.82
CA ILE A 376 31.21 -27.94 -2.80
C ILE A 376 30.69 -26.49 -2.64
N ALA A 377 29.41 -26.31 -2.29
CA ALA A 377 28.84 -25.00 -2.01
C ALA A 377 29.39 -24.36 -0.72
N LEU A 378 29.57 -25.14 0.34
CA LEU A 378 30.07 -24.70 1.65
C LEU A 378 31.58 -24.44 1.67
N SER A 379 32.37 -25.20 0.90
CA SER A 379 33.81 -24.96 0.73
C SER A 379 34.15 -23.86 -0.27
N SER A 380 33.13 -23.26 -0.90
CA SER A 380 33.35 -22.19 -1.87
C SER A 380 33.91 -20.94 -1.17
N PRO A 381 34.94 -20.29 -1.75
CA PRO A 381 35.49 -19.03 -1.24
C PRO A 381 34.44 -17.92 -1.05
N ARG A 382 33.26 -18.08 -1.66
CA ARG A 382 32.12 -17.17 -1.60
C ARG A 382 31.53 -17.05 -0.19
N LEU A 383 31.55 -18.12 0.61
CA LEU A 383 30.92 -18.16 1.94
C LEU A 383 31.94 -18.02 3.08
N VAL A 384 33.12 -18.61 2.92
CA VAL A 384 34.16 -18.67 3.96
C VAL A 384 34.75 -17.28 4.28
N ILE A 385 34.94 -16.43 3.27
CA ILE A 385 35.58 -15.12 3.46
C ILE A 385 34.64 -14.10 4.13
N PRO A 386 33.37 -13.95 3.73
CA PRO A 386 32.41 -13.13 4.49
C PRO A 386 32.26 -13.61 5.94
N ALA A 387 32.20 -14.92 6.17
CA ALA A 387 32.11 -15.48 7.52
C ALA A 387 33.36 -15.17 8.37
N ALA A 388 34.56 -15.25 7.79
CA ALA A 388 35.81 -14.88 8.48
C ALA A 388 35.88 -13.37 8.79
N ILE A 389 35.39 -12.50 7.90
CA ILE A 389 35.35 -11.05 8.11
C ILE A 389 34.32 -10.68 9.19
N TYR A 390 33.13 -11.30 9.18
CA TYR A 390 32.14 -11.13 10.25
C TYR A 390 32.67 -11.64 11.60
N GLY A 391 33.37 -12.78 11.62
CA GLY A 391 34.02 -13.30 12.82
C GLY A 391 35.15 -12.39 13.33
N LEU A 392 35.95 -11.80 12.45
CA LEU A 392 36.99 -10.81 12.81
C LEU A 392 36.40 -9.49 13.32
N TRP A 393 35.26 -9.05 12.76
CA TRP A 393 34.51 -7.88 13.25
C TRP A 393 33.97 -8.12 14.66
N GLU A 394 33.36 -9.29 14.90
CA GLU A 394 32.82 -9.68 16.20
C GLU A 394 33.93 -9.84 17.25
N LEU A 395 35.08 -10.41 16.87
CA LEU A 395 36.29 -10.45 17.70
C LEU A 395 36.86 -9.06 18.01
N SER A 396 36.85 -8.13 17.04
CA SER A 396 37.34 -6.76 17.21
C SER A 396 36.47 -5.95 18.18
N GLN A 397 35.15 -6.14 18.16
CA GLN A 397 34.24 -5.49 19.11
C GLN A 397 34.46 -6.01 20.54
N HIS A 398 34.93 -7.26 20.69
CA HIS A 398 35.07 -7.86 22.02
C HIS A 398 36.40 -7.53 22.71
N PHE A 399 37.47 -7.23 21.96
CA PHE A 399 38.81 -7.03 22.53
C PHE A 399 39.35 -5.59 22.50
N THR A 400 38.81 -4.68 21.68
CA THR A 400 39.35 -3.31 21.56
C THR A 400 38.24 -2.26 21.45
N HIS A 401 37.71 -1.80 22.58
CA HIS A 401 36.66 -0.78 22.61
C HIS A 401 37.13 0.66 22.29
N ASP A 402 38.45 0.95 22.27
CA ASP A 402 38.91 2.35 22.23
C ASP A 402 39.92 2.70 21.13
N ILE A 403 40.31 1.78 20.23
CA ILE A 403 41.39 2.07 19.25
C ILE A 403 40.91 2.04 17.79
N PHE A 404 40.04 1.12 17.35
CA PHE A 404 39.47 1.13 15.98
C PHE A 404 38.12 0.38 15.87
N ASP A 405 37.02 1.12 15.73
CA ASP A 405 35.68 0.57 15.41
C ASP A 405 35.50 0.28 13.91
N PHE A 406 35.41 -1.00 13.52
CA PHE A 406 35.26 -1.45 12.13
C PHE A 406 33.79 -1.61 11.67
N GLN A 407 32.89 -0.71 12.08
CA GLN A 407 31.45 -0.83 11.81
C GLN A 407 31.07 -0.85 10.31
N LEU A 408 31.85 -0.18 9.44
CA LEU A 408 31.53 -0.11 8.00
C LEU A 408 32.06 -1.29 7.17
N VAL A 409 32.93 -2.14 7.72
CA VAL A 409 33.58 -3.23 6.96
C VAL A 409 32.57 -4.30 6.48
N PRO A 410 31.62 -4.79 7.30
CA PRO A 410 30.67 -5.83 6.88
C PRO A 410 29.66 -5.33 5.83
N ALA A 411 29.19 -4.08 5.97
CA ALA A 411 28.28 -3.46 5.01
C ALA A 411 28.93 -3.31 3.61
N MET A 412 30.23 -3.03 3.57
CA MET A 412 30.99 -2.90 2.31
C MET A 412 31.23 -4.25 1.64
N VAL A 413 31.57 -5.30 2.40
CA VAL A 413 31.71 -6.67 1.85
C VAL A 413 30.38 -7.17 1.27
N GLY A 414 29.24 -6.88 1.91
CA GLY A 414 27.91 -7.23 1.39
C GLY A 414 27.59 -6.56 0.05
N LEU A 415 27.93 -5.28 -0.12
CA LEU A 415 27.70 -4.53 -1.37
C LEU A 415 28.60 -5.04 -2.51
N PHE A 416 29.82 -5.51 -2.21
CA PHE A 416 30.72 -6.10 -3.20
C PHE A 416 30.44 -7.57 -3.50
N ALA A 417 29.94 -8.34 -2.54
CA ALA A 417 29.44 -9.70 -2.77
C ALA A 417 28.23 -9.70 -3.72
N TYR A 418 27.34 -8.70 -3.63
CA TYR A 418 26.25 -8.49 -4.59
C TYR A 418 26.76 -8.23 -6.02
N LYS A 419 27.81 -7.41 -6.18
CA LYS A 419 28.42 -7.15 -7.50
C LYS A 419 29.12 -8.38 -8.08
N ALA A 420 29.77 -9.19 -7.24
CA ALA A 420 30.35 -10.46 -7.65
C ALA A 420 29.27 -11.49 -8.03
N ALA A 421 28.14 -11.51 -7.31
CA ALA A 421 27.00 -12.35 -7.66
C ALA A 421 26.39 -11.93 -9.01
N ALA A 422 26.26 -10.62 -9.27
CA ALA A 422 25.82 -10.11 -10.57
C ALA A 422 26.77 -10.52 -11.71
N LEU A 423 28.09 -10.50 -11.49
CA LEU A 423 29.09 -10.98 -12.47
C LEU A 423 28.93 -12.48 -12.78
N VAL A 424 28.64 -13.29 -11.75
CA VAL A 424 28.39 -14.73 -11.90
C VAL A 424 27.06 -15.01 -12.59
N GLN A 425 26.05 -14.15 -12.38
CA GLN A 425 24.77 -14.23 -13.08
C GLN A 425 24.91 -13.86 -14.56
N VAL A 426 25.65 -12.79 -14.88
CA VAL A 426 25.99 -12.43 -16.27
C VAL A 426 26.83 -13.53 -16.96
N TYR A 427 27.65 -14.25 -16.20
CA TYR A 427 28.39 -15.42 -16.70
C TYR A 427 27.48 -16.63 -16.97
N ARG A 428 26.46 -16.85 -16.13
CA ARG A 428 25.46 -17.92 -16.33
C ARG A 428 24.45 -17.59 -17.42
N ASP A 429 24.02 -16.34 -17.53
CA ASP A 429 23.02 -15.90 -18.50
C ASP A 429 23.58 -15.89 -19.95
N ASN A 430 24.90 -15.98 -20.13
CA ASN A 430 25.56 -16.29 -21.41
C ASN A 430 25.64 -17.81 -21.67
N GLU A 431 24.51 -18.51 -21.53
CA GLU A 431 24.39 -19.96 -21.59
C GLU A 431 24.68 -20.59 -22.99
N ASP A 432 25.04 -19.79 -23.99
CA ASP A 432 25.46 -20.24 -25.34
C ASP A 432 26.99 -20.37 -25.51
N LEU A 433 27.79 -20.10 -24.48
CA LEU A 433 29.24 -20.31 -24.51
C LEU A 433 29.57 -21.80 -24.34
N GLN A 434 29.67 -22.54 -25.46
CA GLN A 434 30.30 -23.86 -25.48
C GLN A 434 31.79 -23.74 -25.12
N PHE A 435 32.09 -23.75 -23.81
CA PHE A 435 33.44 -23.88 -23.27
C PHE A 435 34.01 -25.26 -23.65
N ILE A 436 35.10 -25.26 -24.42
CA ILE A 436 35.94 -26.45 -24.62
C ILE A 436 37.12 -26.29 -23.67
N PHE A 437 37.24 -27.20 -22.70
CA PHE A 437 38.47 -27.40 -21.95
C PHE A 437 39.52 -27.99 -22.91
N PRO A 438 40.82 -27.62 -22.81
CA PRO A 438 41.84 -28.18 -23.68
C PRO A 438 41.79 -29.72 -23.62
N GLU A 439 41.69 -30.34 -24.80
CA GLU A 439 41.74 -31.80 -24.93
C GLU A 439 43.14 -32.27 -24.52
N ASN A 440 43.22 -33.08 -23.46
CA ASN A 440 44.37 -33.96 -23.28
C ASN A 440 44.29 -35.01 -24.38
N THR A 441 45.21 -34.96 -25.34
CA THR A 441 45.39 -36.01 -26.33
C THR A 441 45.71 -37.34 -25.63
N ASP A 442 44.83 -38.32 -25.82
CA ASP A 442 44.96 -39.66 -25.23
C ASP A 442 46.13 -40.45 -25.80
N GLY A 443 46.95 -41.01 -24.89
CA GLY A 443 47.32 -42.43 -24.91
C GLY A 443 48.64 -42.84 -25.59
N SER A 444 49.64 -43.21 -24.77
CA SER A 444 50.44 -44.41 -25.03
C SER A 444 51.07 -44.98 -23.74
N LYS A 445 51.08 -46.32 -23.67
CA LYS A 445 51.46 -47.20 -22.54
C LYS A 445 52.93 -47.07 -22.14
N LEU A 446 53.24 -47.11 -20.84
CA LEU A 446 54.17 -48.10 -20.25
C LEU A 446 54.08 -48.13 -18.71
N GLN A 447 54.59 -49.23 -18.16
CA GLN A 447 54.33 -49.87 -16.87
C GLN A 447 55.42 -49.52 -15.83
N SER A 448 55.10 -49.40 -14.52
CA SER A 448 55.83 -50.00 -13.36
C SER A 448 55.73 -49.28 -11.98
N SER A 449 55.51 -50.12 -10.95
CA SER A 449 55.94 -50.11 -9.52
C SER A 449 55.41 -49.12 -8.45
N LEU A 450 54.61 -49.68 -7.51
CA LEU A 450 54.48 -49.56 -6.01
C LEU A 450 55.29 -48.52 -5.19
N PRO A 451 54.96 -48.25 -3.89
CA PRO A 451 53.68 -48.28 -3.14
C PRO A 451 53.45 -47.09 -2.16
N MET A 452 52.27 -47.15 -1.51
CA MET A 452 51.70 -46.39 -0.38
C MET A 452 52.61 -45.66 0.62
N ALA A 453 52.14 -44.47 1.03
CA ALA A 453 52.23 -43.95 2.40
C ALA A 453 50.85 -43.44 2.88
N LYS A 454 50.32 -44.07 3.93
CA LYS A 454 49.13 -43.65 4.69
C LYS A 454 49.48 -42.46 5.60
N SER A 455 48.66 -41.42 5.63
CA SER A 455 48.62 -40.44 6.72
C SER A 455 47.26 -40.51 7.41
N GLN A 456 47.27 -40.92 8.67
CA GLN A 456 46.13 -40.92 9.59
C GLN A 456 45.86 -39.49 10.08
N SER A 457 44.61 -39.03 9.98
CA SER A 457 44.03 -38.03 10.91
C SER A 457 42.51 -37.90 10.68
N THR A 458 41.74 -38.82 11.27
CA THR A 458 40.26 -38.73 11.32
C THR A 458 39.78 -39.08 12.73
N VAL A 459 39.85 -38.13 13.67
CA VAL A 459 39.18 -38.25 14.99
C VAL A 459 38.60 -36.91 15.51
N LEU A 460 38.94 -35.75 14.94
CA LEU A 460 38.56 -34.44 15.54
C LEU A 460 37.32 -33.74 14.94
N VAL A 461 36.60 -34.37 14.00
CA VAL A 461 35.60 -33.67 13.16
C VAL A 461 34.15 -33.87 13.63
N GLU A 462 33.82 -34.87 14.46
CA GLU A 462 32.43 -35.14 14.87
C GLU A 462 31.75 -34.11 15.81
N PRO A 463 32.41 -33.45 16.79
CA PRO A 463 31.68 -32.60 17.75
C PRO A 463 31.28 -31.23 17.18
N VAL A 464 32.00 -30.72 16.18
CA VAL A 464 31.70 -29.41 15.55
C VAL A 464 30.45 -29.51 14.66
N TYR A 465 30.29 -30.63 13.94
CA TYR A 465 29.09 -30.88 13.13
C TYR A 465 27.83 -30.99 13.99
N SER A 466 27.91 -31.63 15.17
CA SER A 466 26.77 -31.73 16.10
C SER A 466 26.32 -30.36 16.64
N SER A 467 27.25 -29.48 16.98
CA SER A 467 26.93 -28.12 17.47
C SER A 467 26.30 -27.24 16.39
N VAL A 468 26.75 -27.34 15.14
CA VAL A 468 26.21 -26.55 14.03
C VAL A 468 24.80 -27.02 13.65
N ILE A 469 24.55 -28.34 13.70
CA ILE A 469 23.21 -28.91 13.47
C ILE A 469 22.23 -28.48 14.56
N ALA A 470 22.65 -28.48 15.83
CA ALA A 470 21.81 -27.99 16.93
C ALA A 470 21.46 -26.50 16.77
N LEU A 471 22.42 -25.67 16.36
CA LEU A 471 22.19 -24.25 16.09
C LEU A 471 21.23 -24.05 14.91
N LEU A 472 21.35 -24.85 13.85
CA LEU A 472 20.45 -24.84 12.70
C LEU A 472 19.02 -25.26 13.08
N ILE A 473 18.85 -26.26 13.95
CA ILE A 473 17.53 -26.67 14.45
C ILE A 473 16.90 -25.56 15.29
N ILE A 474 17.68 -24.87 16.14
CA ILE A 474 17.20 -23.72 16.93
C ILE A 474 16.79 -22.57 16.00
N VAL A 475 17.60 -22.25 14.98
CA VAL A 475 17.29 -21.19 14.01
C VAL A 475 16.05 -21.55 13.18
N MET A 476 15.92 -22.80 12.73
CA MET A 476 14.72 -23.26 12.00
C MET A 476 13.46 -23.23 12.87
N ALA A 477 13.56 -23.58 14.16
CA ALA A 477 12.46 -23.43 15.11
C ALA A 477 12.07 -21.95 15.34
N CYS A 478 13.02 -21.02 15.25
CA CYS A 478 12.75 -19.59 15.35
C CYS A 478 12.06 -19.00 14.10
N VAL A 479 12.18 -19.62 12.92
CA VAL A 479 11.57 -19.12 11.67
C VAL A 479 10.05 -19.36 11.62
N GLU A 480 9.56 -20.44 12.24
CA GLU A 480 8.10 -20.71 12.34
C GLU A 480 7.36 -19.69 13.24
N LEU A 481 8.07 -18.90 14.05
CA LEU A 481 7.50 -17.87 14.93
C LEU A 481 7.27 -16.50 14.24
N CYS A 482 7.61 -16.35 12.96
CA CYS A 482 7.56 -15.05 12.27
C CYS A 482 6.17 -14.61 11.77
N ASP A 483 5.16 -15.48 11.74
CA ASP A 483 3.78 -15.15 11.28
C ASP A 483 2.85 -14.62 12.40
N ALA A 484 3.40 -14.10 13.50
CA ALA A 484 2.68 -13.89 14.76
C ALA A 484 1.78 -12.63 14.85
N VAL A 485 1.49 -11.91 13.76
CA VAL A 485 0.76 -10.62 13.80
C VAL A 485 -0.38 -10.56 12.80
N THR A 486 -1.62 -10.52 13.28
CA THR A 486 -2.80 -10.20 12.46
C THR A 486 -3.26 -8.77 12.73
N VAL A 487 -3.75 -8.09 11.69
CA VAL A 487 -4.19 -6.69 11.76
C VAL A 487 -5.65 -6.59 11.32
N VAL A 488 -6.49 -6.02 12.17
CA VAL A 488 -7.94 -5.91 11.96
C VAL A 488 -8.38 -4.47 12.16
N ASP A 489 -9.24 -3.96 11.29
CA ASP A 489 -9.85 -2.64 11.46
C ASP A 489 -10.93 -2.70 12.54
N VAL A 490 -10.84 -1.80 13.52
CA VAL A 490 -11.77 -1.72 14.64
C VAL A 490 -12.31 -0.31 14.82
N TYR A 491 -13.55 -0.22 15.27
CA TYR A 491 -14.31 1.01 15.42
C TYR A 491 -14.59 1.28 16.88
N ARG A 492 -14.23 2.46 17.37
CA ARG A 492 -14.30 2.76 18.80
C ARG A 492 -15.72 3.19 19.19
N LEU A 493 -16.14 2.80 20.39
CA LEU A 493 -17.35 3.35 21.01
C LEU A 493 -17.20 4.87 21.20
N VAL A 494 -18.23 5.62 20.80
CA VAL A 494 -18.26 7.08 20.89
C VAL A 494 -17.95 7.55 22.31
N GLN A 495 -17.23 8.65 22.41
CA GLN A 495 -16.98 9.35 23.67
C GLN A 495 -17.61 10.74 23.59
N TYR A 496 -18.52 11.03 24.51
CA TYR A 496 -19.16 12.33 24.59
C TYR A 496 -19.54 12.68 26.03
N ASP A 497 -19.65 13.97 26.33
CA ASP A 497 -20.23 14.42 27.59
C ASP A 497 -21.53 15.16 27.30
N LEU A 498 -22.52 14.95 28.16
CA LEU A 498 -23.79 15.64 28.15
C LEU A 498 -23.87 16.50 29.41
N ALA A 499 -23.92 17.82 29.27
CA ALA A 499 -23.93 18.75 30.41
C ALA A 499 -22.73 18.60 31.36
N GLY A 500 -21.58 18.14 30.85
CA GLY A 500 -20.39 17.82 31.65
C GLY A 500 -20.40 16.43 32.29
N MET A 501 -21.47 15.65 32.14
CA MET A 501 -21.53 14.25 32.57
C MET A 501 -20.94 13.33 31.50
N PRO A 502 -19.98 12.46 31.83
CA PRO A 502 -19.30 11.61 30.88
C PRO A 502 -20.11 10.37 30.46
N PHE A 503 -20.22 10.10 29.15
CA PHE A 503 -20.78 8.88 28.56
C PHE A 503 -19.84 8.22 27.54
N GLY A 504 -20.06 6.93 27.27
CA GLY A 504 -19.28 6.14 26.32
C GLY A 504 -17.89 5.76 26.83
N SER A 505 -17.00 5.36 25.91
CA SER A 505 -15.67 4.83 26.25
C SER A 505 -14.64 5.93 26.47
N ARG A 506 -14.02 5.98 27.66
CA ARG A 506 -13.08 7.04 28.05
C ARG A 506 -11.65 6.86 27.54
N LEU A 507 -11.26 5.63 27.24
CA LEU A 507 -9.91 5.28 26.79
C LEU A 507 -9.92 4.80 25.34
N ALA A 508 -8.84 5.06 24.62
CA ALA A 508 -8.63 4.59 23.25
C ALA A 508 -7.52 3.54 23.14
N ALA A 509 -6.43 3.70 23.91
CA ALA A 509 -5.33 2.75 23.89
C ALA A 509 -5.75 1.39 24.49
N LEU A 510 -5.37 0.29 23.82
CA LEU A 510 -5.62 -1.08 24.26
C LEU A 510 -4.28 -1.82 24.28
N ASN A 511 -3.95 -2.53 25.36
CA ASN A 511 -2.69 -3.27 25.48
C ASN A 511 -2.80 -4.43 26.49
N HIS A 512 -3.66 -5.40 26.20
CA HIS A 512 -4.07 -6.43 27.17
C HIS A 512 -4.20 -7.81 26.51
N HIS A 513 -4.21 -8.88 27.32
CA HIS A 513 -4.32 -10.26 26.83
C HIS A 513 -5.76 -10.57 26.38
N ALA A 514 -5.92 -11.44 25.40
CA ALA A 514 -7.24 -11.89 24.96
C ALA A 514 -7.89 -12.82 25.99
N GLY A 515 -9.20 -12.70 26.20
CA GLY A 515 -10.00 -13.64 26.97
C GLY A 515 -11.39 -13.85 26.35
N SER A 516 -12.03 -14.97 26.65
CA SER A 516 -13.39 -15.29 26.18
C SER A 516 -14.47 -15.08 27.26
N SER A 517 -15.75 -15.04 26.88
CA SER A 517 -16.89 -14.95 27.81
C SER A 517 -17.00 -16.14 28.76
N LEU A 518 -16.57 -17.33 28.34
CA LEU A 518 -16.59 -18.56 29.12
C LEU A 518 -15.65 -18.49 30.34
N PHE A 519 -14.70 -17.57 30.32
CA PHE A 519 -13.77 -17.35 31.42
C PHE A 519 -14.47 -16.85 32.70
N SER A 520 -15.64 -16.22 32.61
CA SER A 520 -16.34 -15.65 33.77
C SER A 520 -17.34 -16.60 34.44
N SER A 521 -17.72 -17.72 33.84
CA SER A 521 -18.68 -18.67 34.42
C SER A 521 -18.04 -19.70 35.35
N SER A 522 -16.71 -19.90 35.28
CA SER A 522 -15.99 -20.91 36.07
C SER A 522 -15.19 -20.35 37.26
N ALA A 523 -15.02 -19.03 37.40
CA ALA A 523 -14.25 -18.45 38.50
C ALA A 523 -14.88 -17.16 39.03
N ALA A 524 -15.68 -17.30 40.09
CA ALA A 524 -15.91 -16.18 41.00
C ALA A 524 -14.55 -15.74 41.58
N ALA A 525 -14.12 -14.52 41.24
CA ALA A 525 -12.91 -13.83 41.72
C ALA A 525 -11.61 -13.97 40.89
N THR A 526 -11.63 -13.60 39.61
CA THR A 526 -10.40 -13.23 38.87
C THR A 526 -10.45 -11.75 38.43
N ASP A 527 -9.32 -11.05 38.61
CA ASP A 527 -9.16 -9.64 38.21
C ASP A 527 -9.02 -9.53 36.69
N LEU A 528 -10.07 -9.02 36.01
CA LEU A 528 -10.14 -8.84 34.55
C LEU A 528 -9.55 -7.51 34.07
N SER A 529 -8.90 -6.76 34.96
CA SER A 529 -8.28 -5.47 34.63
C SER A 529 -7.24 -5.55 33.50
N ARG A 530 -6.68 -6.74 33.23
CA ARG A 530 -5.64 -6.97 32.21
C ARG A 530 -6.08 -7.83 31.02
N THR A 531 -7.38 -8.07 30.89
CA THR A 531 -7.96 -8.92 29.84
C THR A 531 -8.89 -8.13 28.93
N VAL A 532 -8.78 -8.37 27.62
CA VAL A 532 -9.71 -7.90 26.59
C VAL A 532 -10.68 -9.02 26.28
N LEU A 533 -11.96 -8.81 26.53
CA LEU A 533 -12.99 -9.79 26.21
C LEU A 533 -13.38 -9.69 24.74
N ILE A 534 -13.25 -10.79 24.00
CA ILE A 534 -13.72 -10.92 22.62
C ILE A 534 -15.11 -11.56 22.66
N LEU A 535 -16.15 -10.80 22.31
CA LEU A 535 -17.54 -11.24 22.38
C LEU A 535 -18.23 -11.13 21.02
N PRO A 536 -18.60 -12.25 20.38
CA PRO A 536 -19.49 -12.21 19.23
C PRO A 536 -20.90 -11.82 19.67
N VAL A 537 -21.54 -10.91 18.93
CA VAL A 537 -22.90 -10.44 19.26
C VAL A 537 -23.92 -11.58 19.23
N ARG A 538 -23.68 -12.61 18.41
CA ARG A 538 -24.55 -13.81 18.32
C ARG A 538 -24.65 -14.60 19.62
N GLU A 539 -23.61 -14.59 20.45
CA GLU A 539 -23.53 -15.34 21.71
C GLU A 539 -23.65 -14.40 22.93
N LEU A 540 -24.06 -13.16 22.73
CA LEU A 540 -23.97 -12.12 23.74
C LEU A 540 -25.09 -12.24 24.78
N ASN A 541 -24.69 -12.41 26.03
CA ASN A 541 -25.63 -12.32 27.15
C ASN A 541 -25.68 -10.87 27.67
N LEU A 542 -26.79 -10.17 27.40
CA LEU A 542 -26.99 -8.78 27.80
C LEU A 542 -26.96 -8.57 29.32
N THR A 543 -27.34 -9.57 30.10
CA THR A 543 -27.32 -9.49 31.57
C THR A 543 -25.90 -9.38 32.10
N PHE A 544 -24.96 -10.11 31.50
CA PHE A 544 -23.54 -10.07 31.84
C PHE A 544 -22.95 -8.67 31.64
N ILE A 545 -23.18 -8.08 30.45
CA ILE A 545 -22.66 -6.74 30.13
C ILE A 545 -23.28 -5.69 31.07
N ARG A 546 -24.58 -5.81 31.36
CA ARG A 546 -25.27 -4.92 32.29
C ARG A 546 -24.68 -5.00 33.70
N GLU A 547 -24.31 -6.18 34.17
CA GLU A 547 -23.68 -6.34 35.46
C GLU A 547 -22.27 -5.71 35.50
N TYR A 548 -21.44 -5.96 34.50
CA TYR A 548 -20.08 -5.42 34.45
C TYR A 548 -20.04 -3.89 34.33
N ILE A 549 -20.91 -3.34 33.48
CA ILE A 549 -21.03 -1.90 33.29
C ILE A 549 -21.73 -1.25 34.50
N GLY A 550 -22.78 -1.87 35.03
CA GLY A 550 -23.55 -1.35 36.16
C GLY A 550 -22.80 -1.40 37.50
N GLN A 551 -21.98 -2.43 37.74
CA GLN A 551 -21.16 -2.57 38.94
C GLN A 551 -19.76 -1.95 38.80
N THR A 552 -19.42 -1.38 37.64
CA THR A 552 -18.11 -0.75 37.36
C THR A 552 -16.91 -1.65 37.69
N LYS A 553 -17.02 -2.94 37.36
CA LYS A 553 -15.91 -3.90 37.57
C LYS A 553 -14.73 -3.55 36.64
N PRO A 554 -13.47 -3.69 37.10
CA PRO A 554 -12.31 -3.36 36.28
C PRO A 554 -12.18 -4.37 35.13
N LEU A 555 -12.13 -3.85 33.90
CA LEU A 555 -11.94 -4.62 32.67
C LEU A 555 -10.86 -3.94 31.81
N GLY A 556 -9.95 -4.73 31.22
CA GLY A 556 -8.89 -4.20 30.36
C GLY A 556 -9.39 -3.66 29.02
N GLY A 557 -10.45 -4.25 28.47
CA GLY A 557 -11.15 -3.75 27.29
C GLY A 557 -12.21 -4.70 26.77
N LEU A 558 -13.01 -4.23 25.83
CA LEU A 558 -14.09 -5.01 25.22
C LEU A 558 -13.99 -4.94 23.69
N LEU A 559 -13.97 -6.10 23.02
CA LEU A 559 -14.06 -6.22 21.57
C LEU A 559 -15.37 -6.95 21.21
N LEU A 560 -16.31 -6.22 20.63
CA LEU A 560 -17.60 -6.74 20.18
C LEU A 560 -17.51 -7.08 18.69
N LEU A 561 -17.74 -8.36 18.34
CA LEU A 561 -17.71 -8.81 16.95
C LEU A 561 -19.11 -8.75 16.34
N LEU A 562 -19.25 -7.93 15.30
CA LEU A 562 -20.46 -7.72 14.52
C LEU A 562 -20.51 -8.72 13.35
N PRO A 563 -21.68 -9.30 13.05
CA PRO A 563 -21.83 -10.15 11.87
C PRO A 563 -21.56 -9.39 10.57
N GLN A 564 -20.99 -10.08 9.57
CA GLN A 564 -20.66 -9.49 8.26
C GLN A 564 -21.88 -8.96 7.48
N VAL A 565 -23.10 -9.37 7.82
CA VAL A 565 -24.35 -8.88 7.22
C VAL A 565 -24.61 -7.40 7.53
N PHE A 566 -24.06 -6.90 8.64
CA PHE A 566 -24.16 -5.50 9.04
C PHE A 566 -23.01 -4.65 8.48
N ASN A 567 -22.09 -5.25 7.74
CA ASN A 567 -20.96 -4.53 7.16
C ASN A 567 -21.45 -3.63 6.00
N PRO A 568 -21.27 -2.30 6.08
CA PRO A 568 -21.67 -1.38 5.01
C PRO A 568 -21.03 -1.68 3.64
N GLN A 569 -19.88 -2.36 3.63
CA GLN A 569 -19.14 -2.66 2.40
C GLN A 569 -19.64 -3.90 1.65
N ASN A 570 -20.42 -4.77 2.30
CA ASN A 570 -20.96 -5.99 1.68
C ASN A 570 -22.36 -5.72 1.13
N VAL A 571 -22.42 -5.24 -0.11
CA VAL A 571 -23.68 -4.88 -0.80
C VAL A 571 -24.38 -6.11 -1.43
N ASP A 572 -23.66 -7.22 -1.63
CA ASP A 572 -24.07 -8.28 -2.57
C ASP A 572 -24.88 -9.46 -1.98
N SER A 573 -25.23 -9.46 -0.70
CA SER A 573 -25.94 -10.61 -0.09
C SER A 573 -27.45 -10.41 -0.04
N GLY A 574 -28.09 -10.51 -1.21
CA GLY A 574 -29.55 -10.59 -1.35
C GLY A 574 -30.12 -11.81 -0.61
N GLY A 575 -31.23 -11.59 0.10
CA GLY A 575 -31.77 -12.47 1.14
C GLY A 575 -32.16 -13.88 0.70
N GLY A 576 -31.74 -14.85 1.51
CA GLY A 576 -32.42 -16.14 1.64
C GLY A 576 -33.40 -16.09 2.81
N SER A 577 -34.66 -16.46 2.55
CA SER A 577 -35.82 -16.27 3.45
C SER A 577 -35.69 -16.91 4.85
N ASP A 578 -34.85 -17.93 5.02
CA ASP A 578 -34.68 -18.62 6.32
C ASP A 578 -33.73 -17.88 7.27
N HIS A 579 -32.84 -17.01 6.76
CA HIS A 579 -31.90 -16.23 7.58
C HIS A 579 -32.48 -14.91 8.12
N ASP A 580 -33.63 -14.47 7.61
CA ASP A 580 -34.24 -13.19 7.97
C ASP A 580 -34.74 -13.14 9.42
N SER A 581 -35.22 -14.27 9.95
CA SER A 581 -35.73 -14.33 11.33
C SER A 581 -34.62 -14.20 12.37
N ALA A 582 -33.51 -14.92 12.17
CA ALA A 582 -32.33 -14.85 13.04
C ALA A 582 -31.67 -13.46 12.99
N ASN A 583 -31.57 -12.87 11.80
CA ASN A 583 -30.99 -11.53 11.63
C ASN A 583 -31.86 -10.43 12.27
N LYS A 584 -33.19 -10.58 12.27
CA LYS A 584 -34.11 -9.69 13.01
C LYS A 584 -33.91 -9.80 14.53
N ALA A 585 -33.75 -11.01 15.06
CA ALA A 585 -33.45 -11.19 16.49
C ALA A 585 -32.11 -10.54 16.88
N ILE A 586 -31.08 -10.66 16.04
CA ILE A 586 -29.78 -9.99 16.25
C ILE A 586 -29.94 -8.46 16.21
N LYS A 587 -30.79 -7.94 15.30
CA LYS A 587 -31.11 -6.51 15.22
C LYS A 587 -31.67 -5.99 16.55
N GLU A 588 -32.62 -6.71 17.15
CA GLU A 588 -33.21 -6.34 18.45
C GLU A 588 -32.16 -6.33 19.57
N VAL A 589 -31.31 -7.36 19.65
CA VAL A 589 -30.21 -7.44 20.62
C VAL A 589 -29.21 -6.28 20.44
N LEU A 590 -28.89 -5.90 19.19
CA LEU A 590 -28.02 -4.76 18.89
C LEU A 590 -28.60 -3.44 19.35
N VAL A 591 -29.92 -3.21 19.14
CA VAL A 591 -30.61 -1.99 19.60
C VAL A 591 -30.54 -1.87 21.12
N GLU A 592 -30.79 -2.96 21.85
CA GLU A 592 -30.68 -2.96 23.31
C GLU A 592 -29.25 -2.76 23.81
N LEU A 593 -28.27 -3.41 23.17
CA LEU A 593 -26.86 -3.27 23.49
C LEU A 593 -26.38 -1.83 23.27
N GLU A 594 -26.74 -1.23 22.15
CA GLU A 594 -26.40 0.16 21.80
C GLU A 594 -26.99 1.14 22.81
N LYS A 595 -28.26 0.96 23.19
CA LYS A 595 -28.90 1.75 24.25
C LYS A 595 -28.11 1.69 25.56
N LEU A 596 -27.64 0.50 25.94
CA LEU A 596 -26.87 0.29 27.16
C LEU A 596 -25.50 0.99 27.09
N LEU A 597 -24.79 0.83 25.97
CA LEU A 597 -23.44 1.38 25.80
C LEU A 597 -23.44 2.92 25.70
N LEU A 598 -24.44 3.51 25.03
CA LEU A 598 -24.54 4.95 24.85
C LEU A 598 -24.86 5.71 26.14
N HIS A 599 -25.60 5.09 27.06
CA HIS A 599 -26.06 5.73 28.31
C HIS A 599 -25.19 5.38 29.53
N ALA A 600 -24.08 4.66 29.33
CA ALA A 600 -23.16 4.29 30.39
C ALA A 600 -21.84 5.07 30.31
N ASN A 601 -21.20 5.30 31.46
CA ASN A 601 -19.82 5.79 31.54
C ASN A 601 -18.87 4.59 31.64
N ILE A 602 -18.04 4.38 30.62
CA ILE A 602 -17.19 3.19 30.53
C ILE A 602 -15.71 3.60 30.65
N PRO A 603 -15.01 3.21 31.74
CA PRO A 603 -13.64 3.64 32.01
C PRO A 603 -12.56 2.88 31.23
N TYR A 604 -12.95 1.99 30.31
CA TYR A 604 -12.04 1.16 29.50
C TYR A 604 -12.38 1.26 28.00
N PRO A 605 -11.44 0.92 27.10
CA PRO A 605 -11.67 0.94 25.66
C PRO A 605 -12.71 -0.11 25.24
N VAL A 606 -13.70 0.32 24.45
CA VAL A 606 -14.68 -0.57 23.80
C VAL A 606 -14.56 -0.39 22.29
N TYR A 607 -14.34 -1.50 21.60
CA TYR A 607 -14.17 -1.56 20.16
C TYR A 607 -15.18 -2.51 19.54
N PHE A 608 -15.61 -2.19 18.33
CA PHE A 608 -16.42 -3.02 17.44
C PHE A 608 -15.54 -3.48 16.29
N GLY A 609 -15.57 -4.76 15.96
CA GLY A 609 -14.93 -5.33 14.77
C GLY A 609 -15.93 -6.20 14.02
N PHE A 610 -15.68 -6.49 12.75
CA PHE A 610 -16.48 -7.48 12.03
C PHE A 610 -15.92 -8.90 12.25
N GLU A 611 -16.80 -9.90 12.22
CA GLU A 611 -16.42 -11.32 12.27
C GLU A 611 -15.53 -11.65 11.06
N ASP A 612 -14.27 -12.03 11.29
CA ASP A 612 -13.31 -12.45 10.26
C ASP A 612 -12.79 -13.85 10.57
N ASP A 613 -12.43 -14.63 9.56
CA ASP A 613 -11.95 -16.01 9.70
C ASP A 613 -10.72 -16.08 10.62
N HIS A 614 -9.83 -15.09 10.51
CA HIS A 614 -8.65 -14.97 11.37
C HIS A 614 -9.02 -14.67 12.83
N VAL A 615 -9.96 -13.76 13.06
CA VAL A 615 -10.42 -13.40 14.42
C VAL A 615 -11.19 -14.56 15.06
N ASN A 616 -11.97 -15.29 14.26
CA ASN A 616 -12.70 -16.46 14.70
C ASN A 616 -11.76 -17.61 15.07
N ALA A 617 -10.67 -17.81 14.32
CA ALA A 617 -9.62 -18.77 14.68
C ALA A 617 -8.95 -18.41 16.02
N VAL A 618 -8.58 -17.13 16.19
CA VAL A 618 -8.03 -16.62 17.47
C VAL A 618 -9.03 -16.83 18.61
N LEU A 619 -10.31 -16.54 18.41
CA LEU A 619 -11.36 -16.74 19.42
C LEU A 619 -11.53 -18.22 19.77
N ALA A 620 -11.45 -19.13 18.81
CA ALA A 620 -11.54 -20.57 19.05
C ALA A 620 -10.37 -21.07 19.90
N ASP A 621 -9.15 -20.60 19.62
CA ASP A 621 -7.97 -20.90 20.43
C ASP A 621 -8.08 -20.35 21.86
N VAL A 622 -8.55 -19.11 22.01
CA VAL A 622 -8.76 -18.49 23.33
C VAL A 622 -9.83 -19.26 24.12
N LYS A 623 -10.96 -19.62 23.51
CA LYS A 623 -12.00 -20.45 24.14
C LYS A 623 -11.46 -21.80 24.58
N LYS A 624 -10.61 -22.44 23.77
CA LYS A 624 -9.97 -23.71 24.10
C LYS A 624 -9.02 -23.57 25.30
N ASN A 625 -8.19 -22.53 25.32
CA ASN A 625 -7.25 -22.27 26.41
C ASN A 625 -7.98 -21.95 27.73
N ASP A 626 -9.04 -21.14 27.66
CA ASP A 626 -9.87 -20.80 28.82
C ASP A 626 -10.57 -22.05 29.38
N ALA A 627 -11.07 -22.94 28.51
CA ALA A 627 -11.68 -24.21 28.92
C ALA A 627 -10.67 -25.17 29.60
N THR A 628 -9.39 -25.10 29.23
CA THR A 628 -8.32 -25.85 29.90
C THR A 628 -7.86 -25.24 31.23
N GLY A 629 -8.41 -24.09 31.63
CA GLY A 629 -8.07 -23.42 32.89
C GLY A 629 -6.69 -22.74 32.91
N GLN A 630 -6.08 -22.53 31.74
CA GLN A 630 -4.81 -21.81 31.58
C GLN A 630 -5.06 -20.48 30.87
N PRO A 631 -5.51 -19.43 31.58
CA PRO A 631 -5.71 -18.12 30.97
C PRO A 631 -4.42 -17.55 30.41
N ALA A 632 -4.55 -16.75 29.35
CA ALA A 632 -3.44 -16.01 28.79
C ALA A 632 -2.93 -14.98 29.80
N THR A 633 -1.74 -15.21 30.32
CA THR A 633 -1.02 -14.32 31.22
C THR A 633 0.40 -14.15 30.72
N ALA A 634 1.14 -13.18 31.25
CA ALA A 634 2.55 -13.00 30.93
C ALA A 634 3.37 -14.30 31.10
N THR A 635 2.97 -15.18 32.03
CA THR A 635 3.67 -16.43 32.36
C THR A 635 3.26 -17.65 31.55
N THR A 636 2.09 -17.64 30.92
CA THR A 636 1.59 -18.77 30.12
C THR A 636 1.65 -18.49 28.62
N GLY A 637 1.85 -17.22 28.23
CA GLY A 637 1.79 -16.79 26.84
C GLY A 637 0.34 -16.76 26.33
N GLY A 638 0.17 -16.36 25.07
CA GLY A 638 -1.14 -16.30 24.42
C GLY A 638 -1.32 -15.07 23.55
N TYR A 639 -2.55 -14.80 23.12
CA TYR A 639 -2.85 -13.68 22.25
C TYR A 639 -2.93 -12.37 23.05
N LYS A 640 -2.37 -11.31 22.47
CA LYS A 640 -2.33 -9.97 23.03
C LYS A 640 -2.88 -8.97 22.03
N LEU A 641 -3.87 -8.20 22.44
CA LEU A 641 -4.58 -7.23 21.64
C LEU A 641 -4.01 -5.84 21.92
N VAL A 642 -3.52 -5.18 20.86
CA VAL A 642 -2.88 -3.86 20.96
C VAL A 642 -3.50 -2.89 19.97
N VAL A 643 -3.99 -1.77 20.49
CA VAL A 643 -4.40 -0.60 19.70
C VAL A 643 -3.57 0.59 20.16
N ALA A 644 -2.66 1.05 19.30
CA ALA A 644 -1.85 2.23 19.54
C ALA A 644 -2.63 3.49 19.13
N ALA A 645 -3.49 3.98 20.01
CA ALA A 645 -4.25 5.21 19.82
C ALA A 645 -3.76 6.32 20.79
N PRO A 646 -3.65 7.58 20.34
CA PRO A 646 -3.39 8.70 21.22
C PRO A 646 -4.58 8.94 22.17
N GLU A 647 -4.34 9.67 23.25
CA GLU A 647 -5.43 10.06 24.16
C GLU A 647 -6.47 10.95 23.44
N PRO A 648 -7.78 10.66 23.59
CA PRO A 648 -8.85 11.41 22.93
C PRO A 648 -8.87 12.88 23.34
N LYS A 649 -8.84 13.78 22.35
CA LYS A 649 -8.92 15.22 22.52
C LYS A 649 -10.34 15.72 22.26
N LYS A 650 -10.75 16.72 23.04
CA LYS A 650 -12.04 17.39 22.87
C LYS A 650 -12.09 18.15 21.54
N ILE A 651 -13.16 17.94 20.77
CA ILE A 651 -13.42 18.66 19.52
C ILE A 651 -13.96 20.06 19.86
N ALA A 652 -13.25 21.11 19.42
CA ALA A 652 -13.68 22.49 19.62
C ALA A 652 -14.71 22.88 18.54
N SER A 653 -15.92 23.26 18.98
CA SER A 653 -16.99 23.84 18.14
C SER A 653 -17.28 23.05 16.85
N PRO A 654 -17.90 21.86 16.93
CA PRO A 654 -18.25 21.10 15.73
C PRO A 654 -19.19 21.92 14.82
N ALA A 655 -18.97 21.88 13.52
CA ALA A 655 -19.78 22.62 12.55
C ALA A 655 -20.96 21.77 12.06
N ILE A 656 -22.12 22.39 11.88
CA ILE A 656 -23.31 21.82 11.24
C ILE A 656 -23.62 22.60 9.97
N ALA A 657 -24.07 21.89 8.93
CA ALA A 657 -24.36 22.49 7.63
C ALA A 657 -25.81 22.20 7.22
N ASN A 658 -26.63 23.23 7.11
CA ASN A 658 -27.99 23.10 6.56
C ASN A 658 -27.95 23.46 5.08
N ILE A 659 -28.62 22.67 4.24
CA ILE A 659 -28.71 22.91 2.80
C ILE A 659 -30.17 23.20 2.47
N GLN A 660 -30.44 24.31 1.79
CA GLN A 660 -31.77 24.64 1.31
C GLN A 660 -31.76 24.80 -0.21
N GLY A 661 -32.77 24.25 -0.87
CA GLY A 661 -33.06 24.41 -2.30
C GLY A 661 -34.42 25.08 -2.50
N TRP A 662 -34.45 26.13 -3.32
CA TRP A 662 -35.66 26.91 -3.60
C TRP A 662 -36.17 26.63 -5.01
N LEU A 663 -37.44 26.25 -5.12
CA LEU A 663 -38.15 26.06 -6.37
C LEU A 663 -39.36 27.01 -6.44
N PRO A 664 -39.25 28.14 -7.17
CA PRO A 664 -40.28 29.17 -7.13
C PRO A 664 -41.55 28.74 -7.87
N GLY A 665 -42.71 29.16 -7.37
CA GLY A 665 -44.00 29.02 -8.05
C GLY A 665 -44.24 30.05 -9.15
N LEU A 666 -45.34 29.90 -9.88
CA LEU A 666 -45.80 30.90 -10.84
C LEU A 666 -46.73 31.91 -10.16
N LYS A 667 -46.36 33.19 -10.21
CA LYS A 667 -47.19 34.29 -9.73
C LYS A 667 -48.19 34.70 -10.81
N ALA A 668 -49.44 34.97 -10.43
CA ALA A 668 -50.40 35.57 -11.35
C ALA A 668 -50.03 37.05 -11.58
N ASP A 669 -50.06 37.49 -12.85
CA ASP A 669 -49.80 38.89 -13.19
C ASP A 669 -50.78 39.81 -12.46
N GLY A 670 -50.25 40.71 -11.63
CA GLY A 670 -51.04 41.70 -10.88
C GLY A 670 -51.22 41.42 -9.39
N ASP A 671 -50.90 40.23 -8.88
CA ASP A 671 -50.94 39.97 -7.44
C ASP A 671 -49.74 40.61 -6.74
N SER A 672 -49.98 41.41 -5.69
CA SER A 672 -48.91 41.97 -4.84
C SER A 672 -48.50 41.02 -3.72
N ASN A 673 -49.37 40.06 -3.35
CA ASN A 673 -49.12 39.10 -2.28
C ASN A 673 -47.97 38.13 -2.62
N GLN A 674 -47.19 37.77 -1.61
CA GLN A 674 -46.17 36.72 -1.71
C GLN A 674 -46.87 35.36 -1.88
N LEU A 675 -46.32 34.49 -2.73
CA LEU A 675 -46.85 33.14 -2.92
C LEU A 675 -46.64 32.30 -1.64
N PRO A 676 -47.62 31.46 -1.27
CA PRO A 676 -47.46 30.52 -0.16
C PRO A 676 -46.35 29.51 -0.46
N THR A 677 -45.67 29.06 0.59
CA THR A 677 -44.54 28.14 0.50
C THR A 677 -44.84 26.85 1.26
N ILE A 678 -44.60 25.71 0.62
CA ILE A 678 -44.62 24.39 1.24
C ILE A 678 -43.18 23.93 1.41
N ALA A 679 -42.81 23.56 2.63
CA ALA A 679 -41.47 23.06 2.92
C ALA A 679 -41.45 21.53 3.05
N VAL A 680 -40.50 20.87 2.37
CA VAL A 680 -40.20 19.44 2.56
C VAL A 680 -38.81 19.36 3.19
N VAL A 681 -38.73 18.71 4.35
CA VAL A 681 -37.56 18.75 5.22
C VAL A 681 -37.13 17.34 5.60
N ALA A 682 -35.83 17.09 5.61
CA ALA A 682 -35.27 15.84 6.12
C ALA A 682 -33.93 16.09 6.83
N SER A 683 -33.72 15.42 7.95
CA SER A 683 -32.42 15.41 8.64
C SER A 683 -31.53 14.34 8.02
N TYR A 684 -30.27 14.67 7.71
CA TYR A 684 -29.32 13.73 7.12
C TYR A 684 -28.27 13.19 8.09
N ASP A 685 -28.17 13.75 9.29
CA ASP A 685 -27.16 13.35 10.27
C ASP A 685 -27.54 12.08 11.02
N THR A 686 -26.53 11.35 11.46
CA THR A 686 -26.67 10.13 12.24
C THR A 686 -25.97 10.23 13.58
N PHE A 687 -26.33 9.32 14.48
CA PHE A 687 -25.65 9.07 15.73
C PHE A 687 -25.81 7.59 16.12
N GLY A 688 -24.73 7.00 16.61
CA GLY A 688 -24.71 5.61 17.02
C GLY A 688 -23.51 5.31 17.91
N ALA A 689 -23.48 4.10 18.47
CA ALA A 689 -22.42 3.63 19.35
C ALA A 689 -21.04 3.75 18.71
N ALA A 690 -20.89 3.37 17.44
CA ALA A 690 -19.64 3.58 16.69
C ALA A 690 -19.85 4.65 15.61
N PRO A 691 -19.30 5.87 15.75
CA PRO A 691 -19.56 6.95 14.80
C PRO A 691 -19.13 6.62 13.36
N ALA A 692 -18.04 5.86 13.21
CA ALA A 692 -17.52 5.44 11.92
C ALA A 692 -18.37 4.37 11.21
N LEU A 693 -19.30 3.71 11.92
CA LEU A 693 -20.24 2.74 11.36
C LEU A 693 -21.69 3.25 11.34
N SER A 694 -21.94 4.46 11.86
CA SER A 694 -23.27 5.04 11.97
C SER A 694 -23.70 5.63 10.61
N VAL A 695 -24.21 4.78 9.73
CA VAL A 695 -24.64 5.14 8.36
C VAL A 695 -26.11 5.58 8.30
N GLY A 696 -26.96 4.99 9.14
CA GLY A 696 -28.38 5.33 9.27
C GLY A 696 -29.17 5.21 7.97
N SER A 697 -29.22 4.00 7.41
CA SER A 697 -29.83 3.73 6.10
C SER A 697 -31.33 4.03 6.12
N ASP A 698 -32.06 3.56 7.14
CA ASP A 698 -33.48 3.84 7.32
C ASP A 698 -33.72 5.13 8.11
N SER A 699 -33.09 5.26 9.29
CA SER A 699 -33.48 6.25 10.32
C SER A 699 -33.46 7.70 9.84
N ASN A 700 -32.62 8.02 8.86
CA ASN A 700 -32.48 9.36 8.26
C ASN A 700 -32.18 9.25 6.75
N GLY A 701 -31.42 8.24 6.32
CA GLY A 701 -31.09 8.01 4.91
C GLY A 701 -32.31 7.91 4.01
N SER A 702 -33.30 7.11 4.37
CA SER A 702 -34.54 6.93 3.59
C SER A 702 -35.29 8.26 3.36
N GLY A 703 -35.37 9.11 4.38
CA GLY A 703 -35.98 10.43 4.30
C GLY A 703 -35.23 11.39 3.37
N VAL A 704 -33.90 11.37 3.41
CA VAL A 704 -33.06 12.17 2.49
C VAL A 704 -33.24 11.72 1.04
N VAL A 705 -33.20 10.40 0.78
CA VAL A 705 -33.42 9.86 -0.57
C VAL A 705 -34.78 10.25 -1.10
N ALA A 706 -35.82 10.17 -0.26
CA ALA A 706 -37.16 10.58 -0.64
C ALA A 706 -37.25 12.07 -0.96
N LEU A 707 -36.64 12.94 -0.14
CA LEU A 707 -36.61 14.37 -0.40
C LEU A 707 -35.93 14.70 -1.74
N LEU A 708 -34.79 14.06 -2.04
CA LEU A 708 -34.08 14.25 -3.30
C LEU A 708 -34.92 13.81 -4.51
N GLU A 709 -35.59 12.67 -4.42
CA GLU A 709 -36.46 12.18 -5.49
C GLU A 709 -37.70 13.06 -5.67
N ILE A 710 -38.31 13.55 -4.59
CA ILE A 710 -39.42 14.51 -4.66
C ILE A 710 -38.95 15.81 -5.33
N ALA A 711 -37.75 16.31 -4.98
CA ALA A 711 -37.18 17.48 -5.63
C ALA A 711 -36.99 17.27 -7.14
N ARG A 712 -36.50 16.10 -7.56
CA ARG A 712 -36.38 15.72 -8.97
C ARG A 712 -37.73 15.73 -9.70
N LEU A 713 -38.76 15.11 -9.10
CA LEU A 713 -40.11 15.04 -9.69
C LEU A 713 -40.72 16.43 -9.88
N PHE A 714 -40.64 17.28 -8.85
CA PHE A 714 -41.16 18.65 -8.93
C PHE A 714 -40.33 19.56 -9.82
N SER A 715 -39.02 19.34 -9.95
CA SER A 715 -38.16 20.05 -10.91
C SER A 715 -38.67 19.87 -12.34
N VAL A 716 -38.93 18.62 -12.73
CA VAL A 716 -39.48 18.31 -14.07
C VAL A 716 -40.86 18.93 -14.23
N LEU A 717 -41.72 18.85 -13.21
CA LEU A 717 -43.08 19.40 -13.27
C LEU A 717 -43.11 20.95 -13.32
N TYR A 718 -42.19 21.62 -12.65
CA TYR A 718 -42.11 23.09 -12.60
C TYR A 718 -41.28 23.69 -13.75
N SER A 719 -40.60 22.85 -14.55
CA SER A 719 -39.80 23.28 -15.70
C SER A 719 -40.59 24.02 -16.77
N SER A 720 -41.87 23.66 -16.96
CA SER A 720 -42.76 24.29 -17.92
C SER A 720 -43.64 25.34 -17.25
N ALA A 721 -43.72 26.53 -17.85
CA ALA A 721 -44.56 27.62 -17.34
C ALA A 721 -46.06 27.26 -17.27
N LYS A 722 -46.52 26.29 -18.09
CA LYS A 722 -47.93 25.85 -18.11
C LYS A 722 -48.28 24.92 -16.95
N THR A 723 -47.31 24.14 -16.48
CA THR A 723 -47.50 23.15 -15.40
C THR A 723 -47.04 23.70 -14.06
N ARG A 724 -46.31 24.80 -14.02
CA ARG A 724 -45.83 25.43 -12.78
C ARG A 724 -46.99 25.84 -11.86
N GLY A 725 -46.97 25.32 -10.63
CA GLY A 725 -48.00 25.56 -9.62
C GLY A 725 -47.95 26.96 -8.98
N ARG A 726 -48.98 27.30 -8.19
CA ARG A 726 -49.09 28.58 -7.45
C ARG A 726 -48.47 28.54 -6.04
N TYR A 727 -47.61 27.57 -5.77
CA TYR A 727 -46.88 27.43 -4.51
C TYR A 727 -45.38 27.50 -4.77
N ASN A 728 -44.64 28.07 -3.82
CA ASN A 728 -43.20 27.86 -3.75
C ASN A 728 -42.93 26.53 -3.05
N LEU A 729 -41.94 25.78 -3.54
CA LEU A 729 -41.45 24.58 -2.90
C LEU A 729 -40.08 24.84 -2.32
N LEU A 730 -39.91 24.51 -1.04
CA LEU A 730 -38.68 24.68 -0.30
C LEU A 730 -38.19 23.31 0.17
N PHE A 731 -37.07 22.86 -0.35
CA PHE A 731 -36.44 21.59 0.03
C PHE A 731 -35.31 21.87 1.00
N VAL A 732 -35.32 21.25 2.18
CA VAL A 732 -34.34 21.54 3.24
C VAL A 732 -33.75 20.26 3.79
N LEU A 733 -32.43 20.14 3.69
CA LEU A 733 -31.65 19.11 4.35
C LEU A 733 -30.99 19.70 5.59
N THR A 734 -31.41 19.23 6.75
CA THR A 734 -30.97 19.77 8.04
C THR A 734 -29.91 18.89 8.68
N SER A 735 -28.99 19.52 9.39
CA SER A 735 -28.00 18.88 10.25
C SER A 735 -28.42 19.00 11.72
N GLY A 736 -27.86 18.18 12.59
CA GLY A 736 -28.08 18.17 14.03
C GLY A 736 -29.38 17.50 14.48
N GLY A 737 -29.93 16.58 13.69
CA GLY A 737 -31.13 15.80 14.03
C GLY A 737 -31.07 15.14 15.41
N PRO A 738 -30.07 14.26 15.66
CA PRO A 738 -29.90 13.58 16.96
C PRO A 738 -29.72 14.54 18.15
N TYR A 739 -29.27 15.77 17.88
CA TYR A 739 -28.99 16.80 18.88
C TYR A 739 -30.18 17.76 19.07
N ASN A 740 -31.38 17.19 19.25
CA ASN A 740 -32.65 17.93 19.33
C ASN A 740 -32.95 18.78 18.09
N TYR A 741 -32.58 18.33 16.88
CA TYR A 741 -32.78 19.05 15.63
C TYR A 741 -32.22 20.49 15.68
N ASN A 742 -31.00 20.63 16.19
CA ASN A 742 -30.37 21.93 16.40
C ASN A 742 -30.18 22.71 15.09
N GLY A 743 -29.81 22.04 13.99
CA GLY A 743 -29.68 22.73 12.71
C GLY A 743 -31.02 23.25 12.21
N THR A 744 -32.11 22.50 12.33
CA THR A 744 -33.46 22.97 12.01
C THR A 744 -33.85 24.17 12.87
N HIS A 745 -33.54 24.11 14.18
CA HIS A 745 -33.81 25.21 15.10
C HIS A 745 -33.12 26.51 14.69
N LYS A 746 -31.84 26.42 14.32
CA LYS A 746 -31.05 27.59 13.96
C LYS A 746 -31.36 28.10 12.56
N TRP A 747 -31.58 27.21 11.60
CA TRP A 747 -32.07 27.55 10.27
C TRP A 747 -33.40 28.32 10.36
N LEU A 748 -34.34 27.85 11.18
CA LEU A 748 -35.60 28.59 11.40
C LEU A 748 -35.40 29.95 12.07
N ARG A 749 -34.35 30.14 12.87
CA ARG A 749 -34.04 31.45 13.47
C ARG A 749 -33.34 32.38 12.49
N SER A 750 -32.52 31.85 11.60
CA SER A 750 -31.80 32.61 10.58
C SER A 750 -32.74 33.13 9.47
N LEU A 751 -33.87 32.46 9.25
CA LEU A 751 -34.90 32.92 8.33
C LEU A 751 -35.57 34.22 8.78
N ASP A 752 -35.69 35.15 7.84
CA ASP A 752 -36.46 36.39 8.01
C ASP A 752 -37.91 36.10 8.39
N GLN A 753 -38.47 36.91 9.30
CA GLN A 753 -39.83 36.71 9.79
C GLN A 753 -40.87 36.68 8.66
N ARG A 754 -40.70 37.52 7.63
CA ARG A 754 -41.60 37.56 6.46
C ARG A 754 -41.62 36.23 5.72
N LEU A 755 -40.44 35.65 5.45
CA LEU A 755 -40.34 34.37 4.77
C LEU A 755 -40.93 33.23 5.61
N ARG A 756 -40.74 33.26 6.94
CA ARG A 756 -41.35 32.26 7.84
C ARG A 756 -42.86 32.31 7.84
N GLU A 757 -43.44 33.51 7.75
CA GLU A 757 -44.89 33.70 7.68
C GLU A 757 -45.48 33.26 6.32
N THR A 758 -44.66 33.15 5.26
CA THR A 758 -45.10 32.57 3.97
C THR A 758 -45.15 31.05 3.97
N ILE A 759 -44.58 30.38 4.97
CA ILE A 759 -44.61 28.91 5.07
C ILE A 759 -45.96 28.48 5.64
N ASP A 760 -46.84 27.97 4.78
CA ASP A 760 -48.15 27.47 5.19
C ASP A 760 -47.99 26.22 6.07
N TYR A 761 -47.20 25.25 5.60
CA TYR A 761 -46.83 24.09 6.38
C TYR A 761 -45.52 23.44 5.90
N ALA A 762 -44.92 22.65 6.79
CA ALA A 762 -43.74 21.83 6.50
C ALA A 762 -44.03 20.33 6.70
N ILE A 763 -43.53 19.49 5.79
CA ILE A 763 -43.54 18.02 5.90
C ILE A 763 -42.12 17.57 6.18
N CYS A 764 -41.91 16.91 7.32
CA CYS A 764 -40.62 16.34 7.70
C CYS A 764 -40.62 14.82 7.41
N LEU A 765 -39.61 14.29 6.73
CA LEU A 765 -39.51 12.87 6.38
C LEU A 765 -38.48 12.16 7.28
N ASN A 766 -38.89 11.06 7.92
CA ASN A 766 -38.03 10.31 8.85
C ASN A 766 -38.39 8.81 8.87
N SER A 767 -37.43 7.91 8.70
CA SER A 767 -37.65 6.44 8.75
C SER A 767 -38.86 5.98 7.91
N ILE A 768 -38.74 6.01 6.58
CA ILE A 768 -39.79 5.61 5.62
C ILE A 768 -39.34 4.43 4.73
N GLY A 769 -38.28 3.72 5.15
CA GLY A 769 -37.63 2.70 4.36
C GLY A 769 -37.91 1.25 4.78
N SER A 770 -38.69 1.00 5.83
CA SER A 770 -38.94 -0.37 6.31
C SER A 770 -40.21 -1.00 5.74
N ILE A 771 -40.30 -2.33 5.92
CA ILE A 771 -41.18 -3.28 5.23
C ILE A 771 -42.66 -3.13 5.63
N ASN A 772 -42.96 -2.41 6.72
CA ASN A 772 -44.31 -2.31 7.23
C ASN A 772 -45.15 -1.34 6.38
N ASN A 773 -46.35 -1.77 5.98
CA ASN A 773 -47.28 -0.95 5.19
C ASN A 773 -48.03 0.13 6.00
N ASP A 774 -47.60 0.37 7.25
CA ASP A 774 -48.21 1.32 8.18
C ASP A 774 -47.33 2.57 8.31
N LEU A 775 -47.89 3.74 8.01
CA LEU A 775 -47.23 5.04 8.15
C LEU A 775 -47.98 5.93 9.13
N TRP A 776 -47.26 6.77 9.87
CA TRP A 776 -47.82 7.67 10.87
C TRP A 776 -47.43 9.11 10.58
N ILE A 777 -48.43 9.99 10.64
CA ILE A 777 -48.25 11.43 10.60
C ILE A 777 -48.27 11.94 12.05
N HIS A 778 -47.12 12.40 12.52
CA HIS A 778 -46.95 12.98 13.85
C HIS A 778 -47.10 14.49 13.80
N VAL A 779 -47.93 15.02 14.69
CA VAL A 779 -48.28 16.44 14.68
C VAL A 779 -48.33 17.01 16.10
N SER A 780 -47.85 18.24 16.22
CA SER A 780 -47.79 18.98 17.49
C SER A 780 -48.92 19.98 17.71
N LYS A 781 -49.45 20.56 16.62
CA LYS A 781 -50.63 21.43 16.64
C LYS A 781 -51.90 20.56 16.66
N PRO A 782 -53.02 21.06 17.22
CA PRO A 782 -54.24 20.29 17.31
C PRO A 782 -54.74 19.86 15.92
N PRO A 783 -55.37 18.67 15.81
CA PRO A 783 -55.90 18.16 14.55
C PRO A 783 -57.01 19.03 13.96
N ASP A 784 -57.53 20.00 14.72
CA ASP A 784 -58.52 20.96 14.24
C ASP A 784 -57.97 22.05 13.31
N ASN A 785 -56.65 22.22 13.26
CA ASN A 785 -56.02 23.16 12.35
C ASN A 785 -56.32 22.80 10.88
N VAL A 786 -56.66 23.81 10.08
CA VAL A 786 -57.05 23.66 8.67
C VAL A 786 -55.98 22.93 7.86
N TYR A 787 -54.71 23.34 8.00
CA TYR A 787 -53.59 22.73 7.25
C TYR A 787 -53.34 21.28 7.65
N ILE A 788 -53.53 20.93 8.92
CA ILE A 788 -53.35 19.55 9.39
C ILE A 788 -54.45 18.64 8.84
N LYS A 789 -55.70 19.13 8.82
CA LYS A 789 -56.81 18.42 8.17
C LYS A 789 -56.54 18.21 6.68
N GLN A 790 -56.06 19.25 6.00
CA GLN A 790 -55.68 19.16 4.58
C GLN A 790 -54.57 18.13 4.34
N ILE A 791 -53.49 18.17 5.11
CA ILE A 791 -52.40 17.18 5.02
C ILE A 791 -52.96 15.77 5.25
N PHE A 792 -53.68 15.55 6.35
CA PHE A 792 -54.15 14.21 6.68
C PHE A 792 -55.13 13.66 5.62
N GLN A 793 -56.07 14.47 5.13
CA GLN A 793 -57.02 14.06 4.08
C GLN A 793 -56.31 13.79 2.74
N GLY A 794 -55.37 14.65 2.35
CA GLY A 794 -54.57 14.47 1.15
C GLY A 794 -53.77 13.17 1.18
N PHE A 795 -53.11 12.86 2.30
CA PHE A 795 -52.36 11.63 2.46
C PHE A 795 -53.27 10.40 2.56
N SER A 796 -54.41 10.48 3.27
CA SER A 796 -55.35 9.36 3.43
C SER A 796 -55.91 8.93 2.07
N SER A 797 -56.36 9.88 1.24
CA SER A 797 -56.93 9.58 -0.09
C SER A 797 -55.94 8.83 -0.99
N VAL A 798 -54.69 9.33 -1.08
CA VAL A 798 -53.64 8.70 -1.88
C VAL A 798 -53.20 7.36 -1.28
N SER A 799 -53.18 7.25 0.05
CA SER A 799 -52.77 6.00 0.71
C SER A 799 -53.73 4.84 0.45
N GLU A 800 -55.04 5.12 0.37
CA GLU A 800 -56.05 4.11 0.03
C GLU A 800 -55.86 3.56 -1.39
N GLU A 801 -55.46 4.40 -2.34
CA GLU A 801 -55.14 3.99 -3.71
C GLU A 801 -53.86 3.14 -3.78
N LEU A 802 -52.86 3.44 -2.95
CA LEU A 802 -51.59 2.73 -2.89
C LEU A 802 -51.63 1.48 -1.97
N GLY A 803 -52.75 1.22 -1.29
CA GLY A 803 -52.88 0.11 -0.34
C GLY A 803 -52.04 0.29 0.93
N LEU A 804 -51.75 1.54 1.32
CA LEU A 804 -51.01 1.90 2.53
C LEU A 804 -51.97 2.40 3.61
N LYS A 805 -51.65 2.16 4.88
CA LYS A 805 -52.45 2.67 6.00
C LYS A 805 -51.74 3.85 6.64
N VAL A 806 -52.33 5.03 6.56
CA VAL A 806 -51.79 6.26 7.18
C VAL A 806 -52.61 6.64 8.42
N GLY A 807 -51.95 6.68 9.58
CA GLY A 807 -52.56 7.10 10.85
C GLY A 807 -52.11 8.48 11.32
N LEU A 808 -52.96 9.20 12.06
CA LEU A 808 -52.63 10.50 12.67
C LEU A 808 -52.30 10.33 14.16
N LYS A 809 -51.17 10.86 14.60
CA LYS A 809 -50.75 10.93 16.00
C LYS A 809 -50.53 12.37 16.43
N HIS A 810 -51.26 12.81 17.45
CA HIS A 810 -51.14 14.15 18.01
C HIS A 810 -50.48 14.13 19.38
N LYS A 811 -49.43 14.95 19.56
CA LYS A 811 -48.75 15.16 20.84
C LYS A 811 -48.47 16.64 21.04
N LYS A 812 -49.05 17.25 22.07
CA LYS A 812 -48.80 18.65 22.39
C LYS A 812 -47.34 18.87 22.84
N ILE A 813 -46.69 19.89 22.29
CA ILE A 813 -45.32 20.27 22.70
C ILE A 813 -45.28 20.74 24.15
N ASN A 814 -44.25 20.29 24.87
CA ASN A 814 -43.92 20.83 26.19
C ASN A 814 -42.78 21.85 26.06
N ILE A 815 -43.10 23.14 26.18
CA ILE A 815 -42.14 24.24 26.00
C ILE A 815 -41.04 24.23 27.07
N SER A 816 -41.32 23.71 28.28
CA SER A 816 -40.32 23.64 29.35
C SER A 816 -39.30 22.52 29.14
N ASN A 817 -39.61 21.52 28.31
CA ASN A 817 -38.68 20.45 28.01
C ASN A 817 -37.73 20.90 26.88
N PRO A 818 -36.41 20.95 27.10
CA PRO A 818 -35.46 21.26 26.05
C PRO A 818 -35.40 20.15 24.99
N ARG A 819 -35.73 18.90 25.34
CA ARG A 819 -35.69 17.76 24.42
C ARG A 819 -36.75 17.89 23.33
N VAL A 820 -36.32 17.62 22.10
CA VAL A 820 -37.18 17.59 20.93
C VAL A 820 -37.03 16.24 20.25
N ALA A 821 -38.12 15.47 20.20
CA ALA A 821 -38.09 14.11 19.68
C ALA A 821 -38.37 14.02 18.18
N TRP A 822 -39.10 15.00 17.63
CA TRP A 822 -39.43 15.07 16.22
C TRP A 822 -39.08 16.44 15.63
N GLU A 823 -38.68 16.46 14.37
CA GLU A 823 -38.28 17.69 13.69
C GLU A 823 -39.41 18.74 13.67
N HIS A 824 -40.65 18.33 13.44
CA HIS A 824 -41.82 19.23 13.38
C HIS A 824 -42.11 19.97 14.71
N GLU A 825 -41.60 19.48 15.84
CA GLU A 825 -41.74 20.16 17.14
C GLU A 825 -40.93 21.48 17.14
N GLN A 826 -39.79 21.56 16.42
CA GLN A 826 -39.02 22.81 16.28
C GLN A 826 -39.80 23.89 15.53
N PHE A 827 -40.47 23.50 14.45
CA PHE A 827 -41.37 24.39 13.70
C PHE A 827 -42.51 24.89 14.57
N SER A 828 -43.10 23.99 15.36
CA SER A 828 -44.22 24.31 16.24
C SER A 828 -43.81 25.27 17.38
N LYS A 829 -42.58 25.19 17.90
CA LYS A 829 -42.03 26.16 18.86
C LYS A 829 -41.95 27.58 18.28
N LEU A 830 -41.75 27.71 16.96
CA LEU A 830 -41.74 28.98 16.24
C LEU A 830 -43.07 29.31 15.54
N ARG A 831 -44.16 28.66 15.97
CA ARG A 831 -45.54 28.85 15.48
C ARG A 831 -45.77 28.48 14.02
N VAL A 832 -44.82 27.83 13.34
CA VAL A 832 -45.00 27.28 11.99
C VAL A 832 -45.74 25.94 12.08
N THR A 833 -46.64 25.67 11.13
CA THR A 833 -47.40 24.41 11.01
C THR A 833 -46.47 23.34 10.41
N ALA A 834 -46.33 22.19 11.04
CA ALA A 834 -45.50 21.12 10.52
C ALA A 834 -45.99 19.74 10.96
N ALA A 835 -45.69 18.72 10.17
CA ALA A 835 -45.97 17.32 10.44
C ALA A 835 -44.76 16.45 10.08
N THR A 836 -44.48 15.41 10.86
CA THR A 836 -43.47 14.40 10.52
C THR A 836 -44.15 13.13 10.02
N LEU A 837 -43.76 12.66 8.84
CA LEU A 837 -44.14 11.35 8.32
C LEU A 837 -43.07 10.34 8.72
N SER A 838 -43.48 9.28 9.42
CA SER A 838 -42.58 8.21 9.85
C SER A 838 -43.30 6.89 10.02
N GLU A 839 -42.57 5.78 9.86
CA GLU A 839 -43.04 4.45 10.22
C GLU A 839 -43.14 4.23 11.74
N LEU A 840 -42.36 4.96 12.53
CA LEU A 840 -42.35 4.78 13.99
C LEU A 840 -43.69 5.22 14.59
N PRO A 841 -44.42 4.34 15.31
CA PRO A 841 -45.71 4.68 15.90
C PRO A 841 -45.59 5.60 17.12
N VAL A 842 -44.41 5.58 17.77
CA VAL A 842 -44.09 6.34 18.99
C VAL A 842 -42.79 7.10 18.75
N ALA A 843 -42.66 8.27 19.35
CA ALA A 843 -41.45 9.07 19.27
C ALA A 843 -40.26 8.31 19.88
N PRO A 844 -39.10 8.25 19.21
CA PRO A 844 -37.93 7.52 19.72
C PRO A 844 -37.37 8.15 20.99
N ASP A 845 -36.70 7.31 21.78
CA ASP A 845 -36.05 7.79 22.99
C ASP A 845 -34.75 8.59 22.70
N PHE A 846 -34.07 9.12 23.71
CA PHE A 846 -32.91 10.01 23.47
C PHE A 846 -31.78 9.23 22.80
N LEU A 847 -31.31 9.70 21.64
CA LEU A 847 -30.29 9.05 20.81
C LEU A 847 -30.68 7.62 20.35
N GLU A 848 -31.97 7.28 20.37
CA GLU A 848 -32.48 6.04 19.81
C GLU A 848 -32.96 6.24 18.37
N SER A 849 -32.84 5.20 17.53
CA SER A 849 -33.26 5.24 16.13
C SER A 849 -32.67 6.43 15.35
N THR A 850 -31.41 6.76 15.60
CA THR A 850 -30.69 7.87 14.94
C THR A 850 -29.61 7.38 13.98
N GLY A 851 -29.71 6.14 13.49
CA GLY A 851 -28.72 5.52 12.60
C GLY A 851 -27.64 4.72 13.33
N GLY A 852 -28.06 3.94 14.32
CA GLY A 852 -27.20 3.06 15.11
C GLY A 852 -26.64 1.85 14.35
N LEU A 853 -25.93 0.96 15.06
CA LEU A 853 -25.24 -0.20 14.47
C LEU A 853 -26.18 -1.18 13.76
N SER A 854 -27.44 -1.22 14.18
CA SER A 854 -28.49 -2.08 13.61
C SER A 854 -29.07 -1.56 12.29
N ASP A 855 -28.77 -0.31 11.91
CA ASP A 855 -29.40 0.40 10.80
C ASP A 855 -28.60 0.27 9.49
N SER A 856 -28.60 -0.95 8.93
CA SER A 856 -27.89 -1.31 7.71
C SER A 856 -28.80 -1.35 6.47
N ARG A 857 -28.18 -1.33 5.28
CA ARG A 857 -28.85 -1.44 3.97
C ARG A 857 -29.78 -2.65 3.87
N TYR A 858 -29.44 -3.74 4.56
CA TYR A 858 -30.16 -5.02 4.55
C TYR A 858 -31.63 -4.90 4.98
N PHE A 859 -31.95 -4.00 5.91
CA PHE A 859 -33.31 -3.86 6.46
C PHE A 859 -34.17 -2.84 5.70
N VAL A 860 -33.66 -2.25 4.63
CA VAL A 860 -34.34 -1.19 3.88
C VAL A 860 -34.81 -1.72 2.54
N ASP A 861 -36.11 -1.55 2.26
CA ASP A 861 -36.70 -1.96 1.00
C ASP A 861 -36.85 -0.77 0.03
N GLU A 862 -36.35 -0.94 -1.19
CA GLU A 862 -36.43 0.08 -2.25
C GLU A 862 -37.86 0.33 -2.71
N ALA A 863 -38.69 -0.73 -2.74
CA ALA A 863 -40.08 -0.62 -3.16
C ALA A 863 -40.91 0.15 -2.12
N SER A 864 -40.61 0.00 -0.84
CA SER A 864 -41.25 0.73 0.26
C SER A 864 -40.90 2.23 0.22
N ILE A 865 -39.65 2.58 -0.06
CA ILE A 865 -39.26 4.00 -0.28
C ILE A 865 -39.96 4.56 -1.52
N SER A 866 -39.98 3.81 -2.63
CA SER A 866 -40.63 4.26 -3.87
C SER A 866 -42.13 4.53 -3.68
N ARG A 867 -42.82 3.66 -2.93
CA ARG A 867 -44.23 3.84 -2.55
C ARG A 867 -44.44 5.06 -1.65
N SER A 868 -43.58 5.26 -0.66
CA SER A 868 -43.63 6.41 0.24
C SER A 868 -43.35 7.75 -0.47
N VAL A 869 -42.41 7.75 -1.41
CA VAL A 869 -42.15 8.89 -2.29
C VAL A 869 -43.37 9.21 -3.15
N LYS A 870 -43.97 8.20 -3.78
CA LYS A 870 -45.18 8.37 -4.59
C LYS A 870 -46.31 8.96 -3.75
N LEU A 871 -46.52 8.44 -2.53
CA LEU A 871 -47.52 8.97 -1.59
C LEU A 871 -47.32 10.47 -1.29
N VAL A 872 -46.09 10.88 -0.96
CA VAL A 872 -45.79 12.28 -0.62
C VAL A 872 -45.87 13.18 -1.86
N ALA A 873 -45.31 12.76 -2.99
CA ALA A 873 -45.30 13.55 -4.21
C ALA A 873 -46.72 13.77 -4.76
N GLU A 874 -47.52 12.70 -4.86
CA GLU A 874 -48.88 12.74 -5.37
C GLU A 874 -49.81 13.56 -4.45
N SER A 875 -49.71 13.38 -3.13
CA SER A 875 -50.50 14.18 -2.18
C SER A 875 -50.17 15.68 -2.26
N LEU A 876 -48.90 16.04 -2.41
CA LEU A 876 -48.47 17.43 -2.62
C LEU A 876 -48.96 17.98 -3.96
N ALA A 877 -48.87 17.21 -5.05
CA ALA A 877 -49.33 17.66 -6.34
C ALA A 877 -50.86 17.87 -6.37
N ARG A 878 -51.64 16.94 -5.79
CA ARG A 878 -53.10 17.11 -5.66
C ARG A 878 -53.46 18.37 -4.90
N HIS A 879 -52.72 18.70 -3.84
CA HIS A 879 -52.91 19.93 -3.07
C HIS A 879 -52.58 21.19 -3.89
N ILE A 880 -51.43 21.21 -4.58
CA ILE A 880 -50.95 22.37 -5.36
C ILE A 880 -51.88 22.69 -6.54
N TYR A 881 -52.45 21.67 -7.19
CA TYR A 881 -53.33 21.83 -8.36
C TYR A 881 -54.82 21.77 -8.03
N GLY A 882 -55.21 21.61 -6.77
CA GLY A 882 -56.60 21.56 -6.33
C GLY A 882 -57.39 20.38 -6.93
N GLN A 883 -56.76 19.20 -7.04
CA GLN A 883 -57.34 18.00 -7.66
C GLN A 883 -57.81 16.94 -6.64
N GLU A 884 -58.20 17.34 -5.43
CA GLU A 884 -58.51 16.47 -4.29
C GLU A 884 -59.61 15.39 -4.54
N GLN A 885 -60.38 15.50 -5.63
CA GLN A 885 -61.49 14.57 -5.96
C GLN A 885 -61.35 13.88 -7.32
N LYS A 886 -60.25 14.12 -8.07
CA LYS A 886 -60.09 13.57 -9.41
C LYS A 886 -59.18 12.34 -9.35
N ASN A 887 -59.64 11.26 -9.97
CA ASN A 887 -58.94 9.98 -10.12
C ASN A 887 -57.79 10.10 -11.14
N ILE A 888 -56.97 11.14 -11.02
CA ILE A 888 -55.86 11.45 -11.91
C ILE A 888 -54.59 11.19 -11.11
N ASP A 889 -53.85 10.14 -11.50
CA ASP A 889 -52.50 9.88 -11.00
C ASP A 889 -51.53 10.77 -11.79
N ILE A 890 -50.99 11.81 -11.13
CA ILE A 890 -50.06 12.76 -11.75
C ILE A 890 -48.72 12.08 -12.00
N PHE A 891 -48.27 11.25 -11.06
CA PHE A 891 -47.02 10.50 -11.12
C PHE A 891 -47.24 9.02 -11.45
N ALA A 892 -47.99 8.74 -12.52
CA ALA A 892 -48.28 7.39 -12.97
C ALA A 892 -47.01 6.62 -13.39
N ASP A 893 -46.95 5.33 -13.08
CA ASP A 893 -45.75 4.50 -13.25
C ASP A 893 -45.30 4.37 -14.72
N ASN A 894 -46.25 4.47 -15.65
CA ASN A 894 -46.03 4.38 -17.09
C ASN A 894 -45.69 5.74 -17.76
N SER A 895 -45.58 6.80 -16.97
CA SER A 895 -45.31 8.15 -17.47
C SER A 895 -43.82 8.50 -17.37
N SER A 896 -43.38 9.53 -18.11
CA SER A 896 -42.03 10.08 -17.97
C SER A 896 -41.80 10.80 -16.62
N LEU A 897 -42.87 11.00 -15.85
CA LEU A 897 -42.85 11.63 -14.53
C LEU A 897 -42.92 10.57 -13.41
N SER A 898 -42.71 9.29 -13.69
CA SER A 898 -42.71 8.26 -12.66
C SER A 898 -41.51 8.38 -11.70
N VAL A 899 -41.69 7.81 -10.51
CA VAL A 899 -40.62 7.63 -9.52
C VAL A 899 -39.53 6.77 -10.12
N ASN A 900 -38.27 7.19 -10.02
CA ASN A 900 -37.13 6.48 -10.58
C ASN A 900 -36.49 5.56 -9.53
N PRO A 901 -36.71 4.23 -9.59
CA PRO A 901 -36.15 3.30 -8.60
C PRO A 901 -34.62 3.21 -8.69
N SER A 902 -34.03 3.40 -9.87
CA SER A 902 -32.57 3.37 -10.03
C SER A 902 -31.89 4.55 -9.33
N TYR A 903 -32.53 5.72 -9.36
CA TYR A 903 -32.07 6.90 -8.65
C TYR A 903 -32.12 6.71 -7.14
N ILE A 904 -33.23 6.18 -6.63
CA ILE A 904 -33.40 5.82 -5.21
C ILE A 904 -32.31 4.84 -4.77
N ARG A 905 -32.06 3.79 -5.56
CA ARG A 905 -31.03 2.79 -5.26
C ARG A 905 -29.65 3.41 -5.15
N SER A 906 -29.22 4.21 -6.13
CA SER A 906 -27.88 4.82 -6.14
C SER A 906 -27.65 5.73 -4.94
N TRP A 907 -28.63 6.57 -4.59
CA TRP A 907 -28.52 7.44 -3.42
C TRP A 907 -28.58 6.67 -2.11
N LEU A 908 -29.42 5.65 -2.03
CA LEU A 908 -29.52 4.80 -0.84
C LEU A 908 -28.24 4.02 -0.59
N GLU A 909 -27.62 3.47 -1.64
CA GLU A 909 -26.33 2.79 -1.56
C GLU A 909 -25.22 3.75 -1.08
N PHE A 910 -25.17 4.95 -1.65
CA PHE A 910 -24.23 6.00 -1.23
C PHE A 910 -24.41 6.41 0.24
N LEU A 911 -25.64 6.59 0.70
CA LEU A 911 -25.92 6.95 2.10
C LEU A 911 -25.72 5.78 3.07
N SER A 912 -25.89 4.54 2.61
CA SER A 912 -25.66 3.34 3.42
C SER A 912 -24.19 2.99 3.63
N THR A 913 -23.29 3.54 2.80
CA THR A 913 -21.84 3.32 2.88
C THR A 913 -21.11 4.46 3.57
N THR A 914 -21.74 5.63 3.70
CA THR A 914 -21.14 6.84 4.26
C THR A 914 -21.59 7.07 5.70
N PRO A 915 -20.69 7.12 6.70
CA PRO A 915 -21.03 7.50 8.08
C PRO A 915 -21.22 9.02 8.18
N ARG A 916 -22.26 9.48 8.90
CA ARG A 916 -22.75 10.88 8.83
C ARG A 916 -22.96 11.53 10.20
N VAL A 917 -22.03 11.30 11.11
CA VAL A 917 -22.11 11.84 12.47
C VAL A 917 -21.57 13.28 12.50
N ALA A 918 -22.47 14.27 12.63
CA ALA A 918 -22.20 15.71 12.42
C ALA A 918 -20.88 16.24 13.03
N PRO A 919 -20.55 15.97 14.31
CA PRO A 919 -19.31 16.47 14.93
C PRO A 919 -18.01 16.03 14.26
N PHE A 920 -18.05 14.93 13.51
CA PHE A 920 -16.90 14.37 12.80
C PHE A 920 -16.89 14.72 11.31
N LEU A 921 -17.93 15.40 10.81
CA LEU A 921 -17.98 15.88 9.44
C LEU A 921 -17.19 17.19 9.31
N SER A 922 -16.36 17.26 8.28
CA SER A 922 -15.64 18.49 7.96
C SER A 922 -16.56 19.50 7.25
N LYS A 923 -16.23 20.80 7.32
CA LYS A 923 -17.06 21.85 6.68
C LYS A 923 -17.25 21.67 5.16
N ASN A 924 -16.26 21.07 4.50
CA ASN A 924 -16.24 20.83 3.06
C ASN A 924 -16.30 19.33 2.75
N ASP A 925 -17.03 18.58 3.59
CA ASP A 925 -17.13 17.14 3.43
C ASP A 925 -17.69 16.77 2.03
N PRO A 926 -17.14 15.74 1.37
CA PRO A 926 -17.65 15.25 0.08
C PRO A 926 -19.15 14.96 0.09
N LEU A 927 -19.70 14.47 1.22
CA LEU A 927 -21.14 14.22 1.37
C LEU A 927 -21.96 15.51 1.21
N ILE A 928 -21.59 16.55 1.96
CA ILE A 928 -22.31 17.84 1.95
C ILE A 928 -22.24 18.45 0.55
N MET A 929 -21.08 18.34 -0.11
CA MET A 929 -20.88 18.83 -1.47
C MET A 929 -21.69 18.02 -2.49
N ALA A 930 -21.82 16.71 -2.31
CA ALA A 930 -22.65 15.85 -3.16
C ALA A 930 -24.13 16.20 -3.02
N LEU A 931 -24.64 16.31 -1.78
CA LEU A 931 -26.03 16.69 -1.51
C LEU A 931 -26.36 18.09 -2.03
N LYS A 932 -25.44 19.05 -1.84
CA LYS A 932 -25.58 20.41 -2.38
C LYS A 932 -25.66 20.38 -3.90
N LYS A 933 -24.79 19.62 -4.55
CA LYS A 933 -24.75 19.51 -6.01
C LYS A 933 -26.06 18.91 -6.54
N GLU A 934 -26.52 17.83 -5.93
CA GLU A 934 -27.76 17.16 -6.34
C GLU A 934 -28.98 18.08 -6.22
N LEU A 935 -29.11 18.79 -5.10
CA LEU A 935 -30.19 19.77 -4.96
C LEU A 935 -30.08 20.92 -5.96
N ALA A 936 -28.87 21.32 -6.36
CA ALA A 936 -28.66 22.39 -7.33
C ALA A 936 -29.07 22.01 -8.74
N ASP A 937 -29.01 20.72 -9.08
CA ASP A 937 -29.48 20.21 -10.37
C ASP A 937 -31.03 20.20 -10.45
N HIS A 938 -31.72 20.09 -9.31
CA HIS A 938 -33.20 20.03 -9.24
C HIS A 938 -33.89 21.32 -8.78
N THR A 939 -33.16 22.31 -8.29
CA THR A 939 -33.74 23.56 -7.77
C THR A 939 -33.10 24.79 -8.42
N PHE A 940 -33.79 25.94 -8.34
CA PHE A 940 -33.31 27.16 -9.00
C PHE A 940 -32.17 27.82 -8.22
N GLU A 941 -32.27 27.83 -6.89
CA GLU A 941 -31.29 28.44 -6.00
C GLU A 941 -31.00 27.49 -4.83
N VAL A 942 -29.71 27.23 -4.57
CA VAL A 942 -29.26 26.43 -3.42
C VAL A 942 -28.34 27.26 -2.54
N SER A 943 -28.66 27.33 -1.26
CA SER A 943 -27.80 27.95 -0.25
C SER A 943 -27.42 26.97 0.85
N VAL A 944 -26.19 27.12 1.36
CA VAL A 944 -25.66 26.30 2.45
C VAL A 944 -25.37 27.23 3.62
N GLN A 945 -26.01 26.96 4.76
CA GLN A 945 -25.78 27.68 6.00
C GLN A 945 -24.87 26.85 6.89
N GLN A 946 -23.71 27.41 7.25
CA GLN A 946 -22.78 26.79 8.18
C GLN A 946 -22.89 27.46 9.54
N GLU A 947 -23.10 26.66 10.57
CA GLU A 947 -23.24 27.13 11.94
C GLU A 947 -22.47 26.20 12.88
N VAL A 948 -22.22 26.67 14.10
CA VAL A 948 -21.59 25.84 15.14
C VAL A 948 -22.68 25.03 15.82
N LEU A 949 -22.47 23.74 16.10
CA LEU A 949 -23.34 22.98 16.97
C LEU A 949 -23.28 23.59 18.37
N ASP A 950 -24.35 24.29 18.74
CA ASP A 950 -24.50 24.86 20.07
C ASP A 950 -25.25 23.87 20.95
N GLY A 951 -24.74 23.52 22.12
CA GLY A 951 -25.45 22.61 22.98
C GLY A 951 -24.64 21.99 24.11
N MET A 952 -25.36 21.19 24.88
CA MET A 952 -24.88 20.46 26.06
C MET A 952 -23.86 19.36 25.73
N PHE A 953 -23.63 19.07 24.44
CA PHE A 953 -22.77 17.98 23.99
C PHE A 953 -21.33 18.44 23.79
N THR A 954 -20.40 17.65 24.30
CA THR A 954 -18.98 17.78 23.98
C THR A 954 -18.43 16.46 23.48
N PHE A 955 -17.89 16.45 22.27
CA PHE A 955 -17.36 15.25 21.61
C PHE A 955 -15.84 15.19 21.68
N TYR A 956 -15.32 13.97 21.57
CA TYR A 956 -13.88 13.69 21.56
C TYR A 956 -13.50 12.99 20.26
N ASP A 957 -12.26 13.18 19.81
CA ASP A 957 -11.70 12.52 18.64
C ASP A 957 -11.35 11.04 18.90
N SER A 958 -10.79 10.36 17.88
CA SER A 958 -10.51 8.92 17.85
C SER A 958 -11.78 8.04 17.74
N ILE A 959 -12.30 7.92 16.52
CA ILE A 959 -13.49 7.12 16.16
C ILE A 959 -13.17 5.71 15.62
N SER A 960 -11.96 5.48 15.14
CA SER A 960 -11.51 4.20 14.57
C SER A 960 -10.02 3.96 14.86
N GLY A 961 -9.59 2.72 14.76
CA GLY A 961 -8.21 2.31 14.98
C GLY A 961 -7.89 0.96 14.32
N ARG A 962 -6.61 0.59 14.34
CA ARG A 962 -6.16 -0.73 13.90
C ARG A 962 -5.81 -1.57 15.11
N LEU A 963 -6.42 -2.73 15.20
CA LEU A 963 -6.12 -3.74 16.21
C LEU A 963 -5.04 -4.66 15.69
N HIS A 964 -3.91 -4.66 16.40
CA HIS A 964 -2.84 -5.63 16.19
C HIS A 964 -3.00 -6.77 17.20
N ILE A 965 -3.16 -7.98 16.70
CA ILE A 965 -3.23 -9.19 17.53
C ILE A 965 -1.87 -9.89 17.42
N TYR A 966 -1.15 -9.90 18.53
CA TYR A 966 0.16 -10.54 18.65
C TYR A 966 0.01 -11.88 19.36
N GLN A 967 0.62 -12.92 18.83
CA GLN A 967 0.86 -14.15 19.59
C GLN A 967 2.14 -13.97 20.41
N VAL A 968 2.00 -13.90 21.74
CA VAL A 968 3.11 -13.63 22.65
C VAL A 968 3.64 -14.93 23.21
N ALA A 969 4.95 -15.14 23.07
CA ALA A 969 5.67 -16.24 23.69
C ALA A 969 5.59 -16.17 25.22
N SER A 970 5.55 -17.33 25.86
CA SER A 970 5.53 -17.44 27.32
C SER A 970 6.89 -17.07 27.92
N VAL A 971 6.91 -16.47 29.12
CA VAL A 971 8.16 -16.31 29.90
C VAL A 971 8.87 -17.64 30.14
N THR A 972 8.13 -18.76 30.14
CA THR A 972 8.74 -20.10 30.23
C THR A 972 9.62 -20.43 29.03
N PHE A 973 9.32 -19.89 27.84
CA PHE A 973 10.15 -20.04 26.65
C PHE A 973 11.49 -19.34 26.84
N ASP A 974 11.49 -18.10 27.34
CA ASP A 974 12.72 -17.35 27.60
C ASP A 974 13.59 -18.03 28.67
N LEU A 975 12.97 -18.59 29.71
CA LEU A 975 13.68 -19.37 30.74
C LEU A 975 14.26 -20.67 30.18
N LEU A 976 13.55 -21.35 29.28
CA LEU A 976 14.04 -22.56 28.62
C LEU A 976 15.18 -22.20 27.66
N LEU A 977 15.05 -21.12 26.90
CA LEU A 977 16.10 -20.62 26.02
C LEU A 977 17.35 -20.23 26.82
N LEU A 978 17.18 -19.57 27.96
CA LEU A 978 18.28 -19.25 28.88
C LEU A 978 18.95 -20.52 29.41
N LEU A 979 18.19 -21.56 29.74
CA LEU A 979 18.73 -22.85 30.18
C LEU A 979 19.49 -23.56 29.06
N VAL A 980 18.96 -23.55 27.83
CA VAL A 980 19.61 -24.13 26.66
C VAL A 980 20.91 -23.39 26.35
N LEU A 981 20.88 -22.05 26.26
CA LEU A 981 22.07 -21.23 26.03
C LEU A 981 23.09 -21.39 27.17
N GLY A 982 22.64 -21.41 28.41
CA GLY A 982 23.49 -21.64 29.58
C GLY A 982 24.17 -23.01 29.52
N SER A 983 23.42 -24.07 29.24
CA SER A 983 23.98 -25.43 29.12
C SER A 983 24.93 -25.57 27.93
N TYR A 984 24.64 -24.90 26.82
CA TYR A 984 25.53 -24.82 25.66
C TYR A 984 26.86 -24.14 26.01
N LEU A 985 26.81 -22.97 26.64
CA LEU A 985 27.99 -22.23 27.06
C LEU A 985 28.82 -23.01 28.08
N ILE A 986 28.18 -23.69 29.04
CA ILE A 986 28.86 -24.57 30.00
C ILE A 986 29.55 -25.73 29.27
N THR A 987 28.88 -26.36 28.30
CA THR A 987 29.44 -27.48 27.53
C THR A 987 30.61 -27.03 26.67
N LEU A 988 30.48 -25.87 26.00
CA LEU A 988 31.54 -25.25 25.21
C LEU A 988 32.76 -24.90 26.09
N PHE A 989 32.52 -24.31 27.26
CA PHE A 989 33.57 -23.99 28.22
C PHE A 989 34.31 -25.26 28.68
N CYS A 990 33.57 -26.30 29.08
CA CYS A 990 34.15 -27.60 29.45
C CYS A 990 34.97 -28.19 28.30
N PHE A 991 34.46 -28.16 27.07
CA PHE A 991 35.16 -28.66 25.88
C PHE A 991 36.47 -27.90 25.60
N LEU A 992 36.43 -26.56 25.66
CA LEU A 992 37.62 -25.72 25.47
C LEU A 992 38.67 -25.93 26.58
N VAL A 993 38.25 -26.09 27.83
CA VAL A 993 39.18 -26.36 28.95
C VAL A 993 39.79 -27.75 28.82
N ILE A 994 39.01 -28.78 28.48
CA ILE A 994 39.51 -30.15 28.27
C ILE A 994 40.53 -30.19 27.13
N THR A 995 40.25 -29.50 26.02
CA THR A 995 41.13 -29.49 24.84
C THR A 995 42.42 -28.71 25.04
N THR A 996 42.40 -27.63 25.83
CA THR A 996 43.57 -26.76 26.03
C THR A 996 44.43 -27.12 27.24
N ARG A 997 43.84 -27.64 28.32
CA ARG A 997 44.53 -27.91 29.61
C ARG A 997 44.45 -29.36 30.09
N GLY A 998 43.70 -30.22 29.40
CA GLY A 998 43.49 -31.61 29.80
C GLY A 998 42.41 -31.78 30.88
N LEU A 999 41.92 -33.01 31.03
CA LEU A 999 40.76 -33.34 31.89
C LEU A 999 41.03 -33.11 33.39
N ASP A 1000 42.29 -33.28 33.81
CA ASP A 1000 42.69 -33.20 35.22
C ASP A 1000 42.58 -31.78 35.80
N ASP A 1001 42.79 -30.74 34.98
CA ASP A 1001 42.68 -29.34 35.40
C ASP A 1001 41.23 -28.88 35.55
N LEU A 1002 40.30 -29.38 34.73
CA LEU A 1002 38.85 -29.13 34.90
C LEU A 1002 38.36 -29.70 36.24
N ILE A 1003 38.82 -30.91 36.59
CA ILE A 1003 38.49 -31.57 37.86
C ILE A 1003 39.12 -30.81 39.04
N SER A 1004 40.29 -30.20 38.86
CA SER A 1004 40.97 -29.39 39.88
C SER A 1004 40.19 -28.11 40.26
N LEU A 1005 39.48 -27.50 39.29
CA LEU A 1005 38.63 -26.31 39.47
C LEU A 1005 37.43 -26.56 40.38
N PHE A 1006 36.89 -27.78 40.36
CA PHE A 1006 35.79 -28.20 41.24
C PHE A 1006 36.27 -28.90 42.52
N ARG A 1007 37.59 -29.13 42.67
CA ARG A 1007 38.17 -29.71 43.88
C ARG A 1007 38.39 -28.59 44.91
N ARG A 1008 37.75 -28.71 46.08
CA ARG A 1008 38.04 -27.82 47.21
C ARG A 1008 39.54 -27.83 47.52
N PRO A 1009 40.20 -26.66 47.67
CA PRO A 1009 41.62 -26.62 48.01
C PRO A 1009 41.82 -27.32 49.36
N THR A 1010 42.75 -28.28 49.41
CA THR A 1010 43.16 -28.91 50.66
C THR A 1010 43.79 -27.85 51.55
N SER A 1011 43.29 -27.72 52.79
CA SER A 1011 43.76 -26.73 53.75
C SER A 1011 45.28 -26.86 53.93
N ARG A 1012 46.02 -25.84 53.52
CA ARG A 1012 47.46 -25.75 53.76
C ARG A 1012 47.68 -25.67 55.28
N LYS A 1013 48.17 -26.75 55.89
CA LYS A 1013 48.69 -26.69 57.26
C LYS A 1013 49.89 -25.73 57.26
N VAL A 1014 49.72 -24.61 57.96
CA VAL A 1014 50.81 -23.71 58.33
C VAL A 1014 51.86 -24.51 59.11
N LYS A 1015 53.08 -24.64 58.57
CA LYS A 1015 54.25 -25.02 59.36
C LYS A 1015 54.91 -23.72 59.81
N THR A 1016 54.80 -23.44 61.10
CA THR A 1016 55.66 -22.53 61.84
C THR A 1016 57.09 -23.07 61.86
N ALA A 1017 58.03 -22.28 61.38
CA ALA A 1017 59.40 -22.16 61.87
C ALA A 1017 60.01 -20.89 61.27
#